data_AF-A0A1T5D8L0-F1
#
_entry.id   AF-A0A1T5D8L0-F1
#
_cell.length_a   1.000
_cell.length_b   1.000
_cell.length_c   1.000
_cell.angle_alpha   90.00
_cell.angle_beta   90.00
_cell.angle_gamma   90.00
#
_symmetry.space_group_name_H-M   'P 1'
#
loop_
_entity.id
_entity.type
_entity.pdbx_description
1 polymer ?
#
loop_
_entity_poly.entity_id
_entity_poly.type
_entity_poly.pdbx_seq_one_letter_code
_entity_poly.pdbx_strand_id
1 'polypeptide(L)'
;MTQLITTELVELDQNLGSSPEDVIRHLAGRVAATGRATEAEGLFADAFARESKTATGVPGGIAIPHCRSTAVTEPTLAMARLSQPVDFGAKDGPADIIFFIAAPEGADQDHLKLLSKLARSLIKKDFTASLRAATTEAEIVDLVDAALADKPAAHTAAEATGAASAAGASAAAAATGEDAGAAKAKGPKRLVAVTACPTGIAHTYMAADSLVAAAKEVGVDLQVETQGSSGAKALDPAVIAAADAVIFAVDVDVRGKERFAGMPVINAPVKRGIDEPDKMVAEALAAADNPHAHRVPHFGAEEQAEMAAEEKSEHIGTKLKKALLTGVSYMIPFVAGGGLLIALGFLLGGYNITAFADKILAENSLTNLPTAYPELAWGPLGAYLGAVLFKIGALSLGFLVPALAGYIAYAIADRPGIAPGFVAGATAVFMGAGFIGGIVGGLIAGYVAHSISKLKVARWLRGLMPVVVIPLVASLAASGLLFVFLGAYIARVTVGLNEFLSGLTGASAIALGIILGLMMCFDLGGPVNKVAYSFAVAGLGTASITNQAPWQIMAAVMAAGMVPPLAMALAATVLNKRLFSLAEQENGKAAWLLGASFITEGAIPFAAADPLRVIPASMLGGAVTGAISMAAGVGSKAPHGGIFVFFAIDSFLWFCIAIAAGTVVGAFAVIGLKRWAVKKPVDTVETVPVAA
;
A
#
# COMPACT_ATOMS: atom_id res chain seq x y z
N MET A 1 30.36 -22.61 -25.58
CA MET A 1 29.28 -23.02 -24.65
C MET A 1 29.30 -24.53 -24.64
N THR A 2 29.39 -25.14 -23.47
CA THR A 2 29.33 -26.59 -23.31
C THR A 2 27.93 -27.07 -23.70
N GLN A 3 27.82 -28.06 -24.60
CA GLN A 3 26.51 -28.63 -24.96
C GLN A 3 25.94 -29.37 -23.75
N LEU A 4 24.75 -28.96 -23.30
CA LEU A 4 24.09 -29.51 -22.11
C LEU A 4 23.59 -30.96 -22.31
N ILE A 5 23.23 -31.32 -23.54
CA ILE A 5 22.76 -32.65 -23.92
C ILE A 5 23.51 -33.09 -25.19
N THR A 6 23.74 -34.39 -25.32
CA THR A 6 24.30 -35.03 -26.51
C THR A 6 23.51 -36.30 -26.81
N THR A 7 23.67 -36.87 -28.01
CA THR A 7 22.98 -38.11 -28.39
C THR A 7 23.34 -39.27 -27.45
N GLU A 8 24.56 -39.28 -26.91
CA GLU A 8 25.02 -40.26 -25.92
C GLU A 8 24.35 -40.12 -24.54
N LEU A 9 23.57 -39.06 -24.31
CA LEU A 9 22.82 -38.82 -23.07
C LEU A 9 21.32 -39.03 -23.23
N VAL A 10 20.88 -39.50 -24.41
CA VAL A 10 19.49 -39.78 -24.72
C VAL A 10 19.29 -41.28 -24.84
N GLU A 11 18.25 -41.81 -24.20
CA GLU A 11 17.80 -43.19 -24.37
C GLU A 11 16.32 -43.25 -24.71
N LEU A 12 15.97 -43.98 -25.76
CA LEU A 12 14.60 -44.08 -26.25
C LEU A 12 14.05 -45.49 -26.03
N ASP A 13 12.83 -45.54 -25.49
CA ASP A 13 11.98 -46.74 -25.35
C ASP A 13 12.60 -47.88 -24.54
N GLN A 14 13.43 -47.56 -23.55
CA GLN A 14 14.12 -48.55 -22.71
C GLN A 14 13.34 -48.86 -21.42
N ASN A 15 13.46 -50.10 -20.93
CA ASN A 15 13.01 -50.45 -19.59
C ASN A 15 14.18 -50.28 -18.61
N LEU A 16 14.13 -49.22 -17.80
CA LEU A 16 15.20 -48.85 -16.86
C LEU A 16 14.88 -49.28 -15.41
N GLY A 17 13.94 -50.21 -15.22
CA GLY A 17 13.50 -50.67 -13.91
C GLY A 17 12.08 -50.20 -13.56
N SER A 18 11.64 -50.51 -12.33
CA SER A 18 10.28 -50.24 -11.87
C SER A 18 10.18 -49.19 -10.78
N SER A 19 11.32 -48.61 -10.36
CA SER A 19 11.39 -47.61 -9.31
C SER A 19 12.19 -46.37 -9.73
N PRO A 20 11.94 -45.19 -9.13
CA PRO A 20 12.77 -44.01 -9.31
C PRO A 20 14.26 -44.26 -9.06
N GLU A 21 14.56 -45.15 -8.11
CA GLU A 21 15.93 -45.52 -7.76
C GLU A 21 16.67 -46.16 -8.93
N ASP A 22 16.04 -47.12 -9.60
CA ASP A 22 16.64 -47.84 -10.74
C ASP A 22 16.92 -46.88 -11.91
N VAL A 23 15.95 -46.02 -12.22
CA VAL A 23 16.02 -45.05 -13.31
C VAL A 23 17.11 -44.00 -13.05
N ILE A 24 17.15 -43.42 -11.84
CA ILE A 24 18.16 -42.41 -11.48
C ILE A 24 19.56 -43.03 -11.46
N ARG A 25 19.71 -44.26 -10.94
CA ARG A 25 21.01 -44.96 -10.92
C ARG A 25 21.53 -45.21 -12.32
N HIS A 26 20.66 -45.65 -13.23
CA HIS A 26 21.03 -45.88 -14.64
C HIS A 26 21.48 -44.58 -15.32
N LEU A 27 20.69 -43.50 -15.18
CA LEU A 27 21.02 -42.21 -15.79
C LEU A 27 22.31 -41.60 -15.21
N ALA A 28 22.56 -41.74 -13.90
CA ALA A 28 23.82 -41.33 -13.29
C ALA A 28 25.03 -42.12 -13.86
N GLY A 29 24.86 -43.43 -14.08
CA GLY A 29 25.84 -44.28 -14.75
C GLY A 29 26.16 -43.81 -16.18
N ARG A 30 25.15 -43.40 -16.95
CA ARG A 30 25.33 -42.87 -18.31
C ARG A 30 26.04 -41.52 -18.33
N VAL A 31 25.71 -40.62 -17.40
CA VAL A 31 26.41 -39.34 -17.24
C VAL A 31 27.89 -39.56 -16.89
N ALA A 32 28.22 -40.53 -16.04
CA ALA A 32 29.61 -40.87 -15.74
C ALA A 32 30.32 -41.52 -16.95
N ALA A 33 29.66 -42.42 -17.68
CA ALA A 33 30.23 -43.09 -18.86
C ALA A 33 30.58 -42.13 -20.01
N THR A 34 29.91 -40.98 -20.09
CA THR A 34 30.19 -39.92 -21.08
C THR A 34 31.26 -38.94 -20.63
N GLY A 35 31.93 -39.19 -19.49
CA GLY A 35 33.01 -38.35 -18.96
C GLY A 35 32.56 -37.07 -18.27
N ARG A 36 31.25 -36.91 -18.04
CA ARG A 36 30.63 -35.70 -17.46
C ARG A 36 30.48 -35.73 -15.94
N ALA A 37 30.80 -36.87 -15.34
CA ALA A 37 30.93 -37.05 -13.91
C ALA A 37 32.13 -37.96 -13.59
N THR A 38 32.78 -37.72 -12.46
CA THR A 38 33.94 -38.49 -11.99
C THR A 38 33.54 -39.85 -11.41
N GLU A 39 32.32 -39.97 -10.88
CA GLU A 39 31.80 -41.21 -10.28
C GLU A 39 30.28 -41.33 -10.43
N ALA A 40 29.79 -42.50 -10.83
CA ALA A 40 28.37 -42.77 -11.02
C ALA A 40 27.61 -42.87 -9.69
N GLU A 41 28.19 -43.56 -8.70
CA GLU A 41 27.51 -43.84 -7.43
C GLU A 41 27.36 -42.58 -6.57
N GLY A 42 28.35 -41.69 -6.57
CA GLY A 42 28.27 -40.39 -5.90
C GLY A 42 27.17 -39.50 -6.50
N LEU A 43 27.10 -39.43 -7.84
CA LEU A 43 26.05 -38.68 -8.54
C LEU A 43 24.65 -39.26 -8.28
N PHE A 44 24.52 -40.59 -8.30
CA PHE A 44 23.29 -41.28 -7.94
C PHE A 44 22.86 -40.95 -6.51
N ALA A 45 23.77 -41.06 -5.53
CA ALA A 45 23.46 -40.82 -4.13
C ALA A 45 22.93 -39.39 -3.90
N ASP A 46 23.55 -38.39 -4.53
CA ASP A 46 23.11 -36.99 -4.42
C ASP A 46 21.75 -36.75 -5.08
N ALA A 47 21.52 -37.35 -6.24
CA ALA A 47 20.24 -37.28 -6.95
C ALA A 47 19.10 -37.96 -6.18
N PHE A 48 19.34 -39.17 -5.68
CA PHE A 48 18.34 -39.94 -4.98
C PHE A 48 18.03 -39.37 -3.59
N ALA A 49 19.03 -38.79 -2.90
CA ALA A 49 18.82 -38.06 -1.65
C ALA A 49 17.92 -36.83 -1.84
N ARG A 50 17.94 -36.20 -3.03
CA ARG A 50 17.03 -35.11 -3.38
C ARG A 50 15.62 -35.63 -3.70
N GLU A 51 15.52 -36.66 -4.53
CA GLU A 51 14.25 -37.32 -4.88
C GLU A 51 13.49 -37.79 -3.64
N SER A 52 14.19 -38.44 -2.71
CA SER A 52 13.61 -38.98 -1.47
C SER A 52 13.02 -37.91 -0.54
N LYS A 53 13.45 -36.64 -0.66
CA LYS A 53 12.90 -35.52 0.13
C LYS A 53 11.67 -34.91 -0.52
N THR A 54 11.62 -34.89 -1.85
CA THR A 54 10.53 -34.28 -2.61
C THR A 54 10.46 -34.94 -3.97
N ALA A 55 9.35 -35.62 -4.22
CA ALA A 55 9.00 -36.20 -5.51
C ALA A 55 9.20 -35.20 -6.65
N THR A 56 9.87 -35.62 -7.73
CA THR A 56 10.16 -34.76 -8.89
C THR A 56 9.27 -35.01 -10.09
N GLY A 57 8.24 -35.85 -9.93
CA GLY A 57 7.17 -36.01 -10.90
C GLY A 57 6.42 -34.70 -11.14
N VAL A 58 6.23 -34.34 -12.41
CA VAL A 58 5.45 -33.18 -12.85
C VAL A 58 4.33 -33.63 -13.79
N PRO A 59 3.22 -32.86 -13.88
CA PRO A 59 2.10 -33.21 -14.75
C PRO A 59 2.52 -33.40 -16.22
N GLY A 60 1.89 -34.36 -16.89
CA GLY A 60 2.14 -34.70 -18.28
C GLY A 60 2.99 -35.96 -18.48
N GLY A 61 3.11 -36.83 -17.47
CA GLY A 61 3.91 -38.07 -17.55
C GLY A 61 5.41 -37.81 -17.55
N ILE A 62 5.88 -36.79 -16.83
CA ILE A 62 7.29 -36.37 -16.85
C ILE A 62 7.87 -36.41 -15.44
N ALA A 63 9.13 -36.81 -15.31
CA ALA A 63 9.90 -36.62 -14.08
C ALA A 63 11.17 -35.81 -14.35
N ILE A 64 11.55 -34.98 -13.38
CA ILE A 64 12.76 -34.15 -13.49
C ILE A 64 13.68 -34.34 -12.26
N PRO A 65 14.29 -35.52 -12.11
CA PRO A 65 15.25 -35.74 -11.03
C PRO A 65 16.46 -34.83 -11.24
N HIS A 66 16.87 -34.12 -10.19
CA HIS A 66 17.93 -33.13 -10.29
C HIS A 66 18.80 -33.07 -9.05
N CYS A 67 20.09 -32.81 -9.22
CA CYS A 67 20.99 -32.55 -8.09
C CYS A 67 22.12 -31.58 -8.44
N ARG A 68 22.76 -31.08 -7.37
CA ARG A 68 24.11 -30.55 -7.43
C ARG A 68 25.02 -31.58 -6.78
N SER A 69 26.14 -31.86 -7.40
CA SER A 69 27.06 -32.88 -6.92
C SER A 69 28.50 -32.49 -7.21
N THR A 70 29.40 -32.81 -6.27
CA THR A 70 30.85 -32.71 -6.47
C THR A 70 31.35 -33.71 -7.51
N ALA A 71 30.59 -34.77 -7.77
CA ALA A 71 30.93 -35.77 -8.78
C ALA A 71 30.74 -35.24 -10.21
N VAL A 72 30.02 -34.14 -10.43
CA VAL A 72 29.73 -33.62 -11.77
C VAL A 72 30.82 -32.66 -12.21
N THR A 73 31.44 -32.93 -13.37
CA THR A 73 32.51 -32.11 -13.93
C THR A 73 31.98 -31.01 -14.83
N GLU A 74 30.86 -31.26 -15.52
CA GLU A 74 30.20 -30.29 -16.39
C GLU A 74 28.67 -30.36 -16.30
N PRO A 75 27.95 -29.22 -16.36
CA PRO A 75 26.50 -29.20 -16.36
C PRO A 75 25.93 -30.09 -17.46
N THR A 76 25.03 -31.00 -17.08
CA THR A 76 24.58 -32.08 -17.95
C THR A 76 23.08 -32.31 -17.81
N LEU A 77 22.45 -32.62 -18.94
CA LEU A 77 21.07 -33.05 -19.07
C LEU A 77 21.05 -34.40 -19.79
N ALA A 78 20.57 -35.43 -19.11
CA ALA A 78 20.27 -36.72 -19.71
C ALA A 78 18.75 -36.90 -19.83
N MET A 79 18.30 -37.58 -20.88
CA MET A 79 16.88 -37.83 -21.12
C MET A 79 16.65 -39.32 -21.40
N ALA A 80 15.61 -39.88 -20.78
CA ALA A 80 15.12 -41.21 -21.11
C ALA A 80 13.63 -41.17 -21.43
N ARG A 81 13.23 -41.86 -22.51
CA ARG A 81 11.84 -42.27 -22.74
C ARG A 81 11.71 -43.74 -22.32
N LEU A 82 10.88 -44.01 -21.33
CA LEU A 82 10.71 -45.34 -20.75
C LEU A 82 9.64 -46.14 -21.51
N SER A 83 9.91 -47.42 -21.80
CA SER A 83 8.87 -48.33 -22.32
C SER A 83 7.88 -48.78 -21.24
N GLN A 84 8.25 -48.66 -19.97
CA GLN A 84 7.37 -48.84 -18.82
C GLN A 84 7.42 -47.58 -17.93
N PRO A 85 6.31 -46.83 -17.79
CA PRO A 85 6.27 -45.64 -16.96
C PRO A 85 6.54 -45.96 -15.48
N VAL A 86 7.28 -45.08 -14.79
CA VAL A 86 7.67 -45.25 -13.38
C VAL A 86 7.06 -44.15 -12.53
N ASP A 87 6.59 -44.48 -11.32
CA ASP A 87 5.96 -43.51 -10.41
C ASP A 87 7.00 -42.63 -9.69
N PHE A 88 7.09 -41.36 -10.11
CA PHE A 88 7.90 -40.31 -9.48
C PHE A 88 7.06 -39.35 -8.62
N GLY A 89 5.86 -39.76 -8.19
CA GLY A 89 5.00 -39.03 -7.26
C GLY A 89 4.20 -37.87 -7.87
N ALA A 90 4.00 -37.87 -9.19
CA ALA A 90 3.12 -36.91 -9.86
C ALA A 90 1.63 -37.23 -9.59
N LYS A 91 0.77 -36.21 -9.55
CA LYS A 91 -0.66 -36.36 -9.22
C LYS A 91 -1.48 -37.04 -10.32
N ASP A 92 -0.98 -37.04 -11.54
CA ASP A 92 -1.64 -37.55 -12.75
C ASP A 92 -1.13 -38.92 -13.20
N GLY A 93 -0.21 -39.53 -12.45
CA GLY A 93 0.26 -40.90 -12.67
C GLY A 93 1.75 -41.01 -12.95
N PRO A 94 2.22 -42.20 -13.36
CA PRO A 94 3.64 -42.47 -13.58
C PRO A 94 4.20 -41.74 -14.81
N ALA A 95 5.51 -41.51 -14.81
CA ALA A 95 6.23 -40.78 -15.85
C ALA A 95 6.88 -41.72 -16.87
N ASP A 96 6.68 -41.42 -18.16
CA ASP A 96 7.32 -42.09 -19.29
C ASP A 96 8.51 -41.29 -19.85
N ILE A 97 8.61 -40.00 -19.53
CA ILE A 97 9.74 -39.14 -19.93
C ILE A 97 10.49 -38.65 -18.71
N ILE A 98 11.79 -38.92 -18.66
CA ILE A 98 12.67 -38.57 -17.54
C ILE A 98 13.73 -37.60 -18.02
N PHE A 99 13.82 -36.43 -17.39
CA PHE A 99 14.91 -35.46 -17.60
C PHE A 99 15.79 -35.39 -16.37
N PHE A 100 16.94 -36.08 -16.42
CA PHE A 100 17.92 -36.06 -15.35
C PHE A 100 18.88 -34.88 -15.50
N ILE A 101 18.89 -34.00 -14.50
CA ILE A 101 19.68 -32.77 -14.51
C ILE A 101 20.77 -32.85 -13.44
N ALA A 102 22.02 -32.74 -13.86
CA ALA A 102 23.18 -32.78 -12.98
C ALA A 102 24.04 -31.52 -13.16
N ALA A 103 24.40 -30.86 -12.06
CA ALA A 103 25.25 -29.67 -12.08
C ALA A 103 26.41 -29.78 -11.07
N PRO A 104 27.61 -29.25 -11.40
CA PRO A 104 28.71 -29.14 -10.44
C PRO A 104 28.33 -28.30 -9.22
N GLU A 105 28.92 -28.62 -8.07
CA GLU A 105 28.80 -27.77 -6.89
C GLU A 105 29.45 -26.40 -7.14
N GLY A 106 28.70 -25.30 -6.92
CA GLY A 106 29.15 -23.94 -7.24
C GLY A 106 28.90 -23.45 -8.67
N ALA A 107 28.16 -24.20 -9.50
CA ALA A 107 27.84 -23.78 -10.87
C ALA A 107 27.10 -22.42 -10.96
N ASP A 108 27.51 -21.59 -11.93
CA ASP A 108 27.01 -20.24 -12.16
C ASP A 108 25.49 -20.16 -12.40
N GLN A 109 24.88 -19.05 -11.95
CA GLN A 109 23.46 -18.71 -12.10
C GLN A 109 22.91 -18.84 -13.54
N ASP A 110 23.76 -18.74 -14.55
CA ASP A 110 23.35 -18.82 -15.96
C ASP A 110 22.95 -20.24 -16.40
N HIS A 111 23.53 -21.28 -15.80
CA HIS A 111 23.11 -22.67 -16.06
C HIS A 111 21.74 -22.96 -15.44
N LEU A 112 21.45 -22.43 -14.24
CA LEU A 112 20.13 -22.55 -13.60
C LEU A 112 19.02 -21.83 -14.39
N LYS A 113 19.35 -20.76 -15.11
CA LYS A 113 18.41 -20.08 -16.04
C LYS A 113 18.07 -20.96 -17.25
N LEU A 114 19.04 -21.69 -17.80
CA LEU A 114 18.81 -22.62 -18.91
C LEU A 114 17.93 -23.79 -18.47
N LEU A 115 18.14 -24.32 -17.26
CA LEU A 115 17.31 -25.37 -16.67
C LEU A 115 15.87 -24.89 -16.40
N SER A 116 15.71 -23.64 -15.93
CA SER A 116 14.39 -22.99 -15.78
C SER A 116 13.70 -22.72 -17.13
N LYS A 117 14.45 -22.60 -18.25
CA LYS A 117 13.87 -22.52 -19.59
C LYS A 117 13.36 -23.89 -20.04
N LEU A 118 14.15 -24.95 -19.87
CA LEU A 118 13.76 -26.31 -20.23
C LEU A 118 12.51 -26.76 -19.47
N ALA A 119 12.46 -26.54 -18.15
CA ALA A 119 11.30 -26.87 -17.33
C ALA A 119 10.00 -26.17 -17.82
N ARG A 120 10.10 -24.95 -18.38
CA ARG A 120 8.95 -24.25 -19.00
C ARG A 120 8.55 -24.85 -20.34
N SER A 121 9.51 -25.33 -21.13
CA SER A 121 9.23 -26.01 -22.41
C SER A 121 8.58 -27.37 -22.19
N LEU A 122 8.92 -28.07 -21.10
CA LEU A 122 8.32 -29.36 -20.73
C LEU A 122 6.84 -29.27 -20.32
N ILE A 123 6.33 -28.07 -20.02
CA ILE A 123 4.89 -27.84 -19.76
C ILE A 123 4.09 -27.77 -21.07
N LYS A 124 4.76 -27.54 -22.22
CA LYS A 124 4.08 -27.42 -23.52
C LYS A 124 3.70 -28.81 -24.06
N LYS A 125 2.40 -29.01 -24.28
CA LYS A 125 1.88 -30.27 -24.84
C LYS A 125 2.48 -30.62 -26.20
N ASP A 126 2.70 -29.63 -27.07
CA ASP A 126 3.31 -29.86 -28.38
C ASP A 126 4.77 -30.30 -28.29
N PHE A 127 5.52 -29.75 -27.33
CA PHE A 127 6.91 -30.13 -27.11
C PHE A 127 7.01 -31.56 -26.59
N THR A 128 6.20 -31.90 -25.59
CA THR A 128 6.15 -33.26 -25.02
C THR A 128 5.60 -34.29 -26.00
N ALA A 129 4.64 -33.91 -26.85
CA ALA A 129 4.19 -34.74 -27.97
C ALA A 129 5.31 -34.96 -29.00
N SER A 130 6.11 -33.92 -29.30
CA SER A 130 7.27 -34.04 -30.19
C SER A 130 8.35 -34.96 -29.60
N LEU A 131 8.62 -34.89 -28.30
CA LEU A 131 9.53 -35.81 -27.61
C LEU A 131 9.04 -37.26 -27.62
N ARG A 132 7.73 -37.50 -27.56
CA ARG A 132 7.13 -38.85 -27.69
C ARG A 132 7.10 -39.36 -29.13
N ALA A 133 7.01 -38.46 -30.10
CA ALA A 133 7.00 -38.80 -31.52
C ALA A 133 8.41 -39.00 -32.11
N ALA A 134 9.44 -38.43 -31.48
CA ALA A 134 10.82 -38.54 -31.93
C ALA A 134 11.26 -40.01 -32.02
N THR A 135 11.91 -40.36 -33.12
CA THR A 135 12.33 -41.73 -33.44
C THR A 135 13.83 -41.94 -33.31
N THR A 136 14.60 -40.85 -33.17
CA THR A 136 16.06 -40.89 -33.03
C THR A 136 16.55 -40.00 -31.90
N GLU A 137 17.71 -40.33 -31.32
CA GLU A 137 18.35 -39.54 -30.26
C GLU A 137 18.73 -38.13 -30.75
N ALA A 138 19.08 -38.00 -32.03
CA ALA A 138 19.42 -36.71 -32.65
C ALA A 138 18.21 -35.76 -32.70
N GLU A 139 17.01 -36.27 -33.01
CA GLU A 139 15.78 -35.48 -32.99
C GLU A 139 15.49 -34.92 -31.58
N ILE A 140 15.75 -35.69 -30.53
CA ILE A 140 15.59 -35.23 -29.13
C ILE A 140 16.57 -34.10 -28.82
N VAL A 141 17.85 -34.26 -29.19
CA VAL A 141 18.87 -33.22 -28.99
C VAL A 141 18.47 -31.92 -29.68
N ASP A 142 18.02 -32.01 -30.94
CA ASP A 142 17.57 -30.85 -31.72
C ASP A 142 16.34 -30.16 -31.10
N LEU A 143 15.37 -30.94 -30.62
CA LEU A 143 14.19 -30.43 -29.92
C LEU A 143 14.59 -29.69 -28.63
N VAL A 144 15.48 -30.28 -27.83
CA VAL A 144 15.95 -29.69 -26.58
C VAL A 144 16.78 -28.43 -26.84
N ASP A 145 17.69 -28.44 -27.81
CA ASP A 145 18.49 -27.28 -28.18
C ASP A 145 17.62 -26.14 -28.74
N ALA A 146 16.61 -26.45 -29.56
CA ALA A 146 15.64 -25.46 -30.04
C ALA A 146 14.84 -24.84 -28.89
N ALA A 147 14.42 -25.66 -27.91
CA ALA A 147 13.72 -25.21 -26.71
C ALA A 147 14.59 -24.34 -25.79
N LEU A 148 15.90 -24.56 -25.76
CA LEU A 148 16.86 -23.73 -25.02
C LEU A 148 17.22 -22.43 -25.75
N ALA A 149 17.13 -22.43 -27.09
CA ALA A 149 17.51 -21.32 -27.97
C ALA A 149 16.38 -20.32 -28.32
N ASP A 150 15.14 -20.51 -27.83
CA ASP A 150 13.96 -19.69 -28.19
C ASP A 150 13.67 -19.66 -29.71
N LYS A 151 13.96 -20.75 -30.44
CA LYS A 151 13.57 -20.90 -31.86
C LYS A 151 12.21 -21.60 -31.96
N PRO A 152 11.26 -21.12 -32.79
CA PRO A 152 10.03 -21.86 -33.07
C PRO A 152 10.37 -23.22 -33.67
N ALA A 153 9.82 -24.29 -33.10
CA ALA A 153 9.87 -25.62 -33.71
C ALA A 153 9.17 -25.55 -35.08
N ALA A 154 9.92 -25.76 -36.16
CA ALA A 154 9.38 -25.81 -37.49
C ALA A 154 8.88 -27.24 -37.75
N HIS A 155 7.57 -27.43 -37.72
CA HIS A 155 6.93 -28.53 -38.43
C HIS A 155 5.99 -27.98 -39.50
N THR A 156 6.39 -28.30 -40.72
CA THR A 156 5.70 -28.21 -42.00
C THR A 156 4.33 -28.88 -41.94
N ALA A 157 3.27 -28.11 -42.17
CA ALA A 157 1.97 -28.62 -42.58
C ALA A 157 1.65 -28.07 -43.98
N ALA A 158 1.33 -28.98 -44.88
CA ALA A 158 1.11 -28.78 -46.30
C ALA A 158 -0.17 -28.00 -46.63
N GLU A 159 -0.17 -27.49 -47.86
CA GLU A 159 -1.11 -26.59 -48.51
C GLU A 159 -2.59 -27.02 -48.47
N ALA A 160 -3.47 -26.03 -48.32
CA ALA A 160 -4.81 -26.07 -48.89
C ALA A 160 -5.14 -24.69 -49.50
N THR A 161 -5.27 -24.71 -50.81
CA THR A 161 -5.68 -23.64 -51.72
C THR A 161 -7.07 -23.09 -51.46
N GLY A 162 -7.27 -21.79 -51.68
CA GLY A 162 -8.60 -21.18 -51.82
C GLY A 162 -8.53 -19.68 -52.03
N ALA A 163 -8.59 -19.26 -53.30
CA ALA A 163 -8.48 -17.88 -53.77
C ALA A 163 -9.79 -17.07 -53.67
N ALA A 164 -9.64 -15.76 -53.88
CA ALA A 164 -10.64 -14.72 -54.19
C ALA A 164 -11.37 -14.09 -52.98
N SER A 165 -11.60 -12.78 -52.86
CA SER A 165 -11.40 -11.61 -53.73
C SER A 165 -11.51 -10.35 -52.87
N ALA A 166 -10.81 -9.29 -53.26
CA ALA A 166 -10.89 -7.94 -52.70
C ALA A 166 -12.04 -7.11 -53.32
N ALA A 167 -12.71 -6.31 -52.49
CA ALA A 167 -13.39 -5.01 -52.74
C ALA A 167 -14.22 -4.72 -51.46
N GLY A 168 -14.27 -3.55 -50.83
CA GLY A 168 -13.95 -2.19 -51.21
C GLY A 168 -15.06 -1.28 -50.65
N ALA A 169 -14.70 -0.40 -49.71
CA ALA A 169 -15.34 0.89 -49.36
C ALA A 169 -16.72 0.97 -48.65
N SER A 170 -16.65 1.40 -47.37
CA SER A 170 -17.10 2.72 -46.85
C SER A 170 -18.57 3.21 -46.93
N ALA A 171 -19.07 3.50 -45.70
CA ALA A 171 -19.87 4.66 -45.23
C ALA A 171 -21.43 4.63 -45.24
N ALA A 172 -21.97 4.73 -44.01
CA ALA A 172 -22.98 5.68 -43.46
C ALA A 172 -24.27 5.97 -44.28
N ALA A 173 -25.48 6.11 -43.74
CA ALA A 173 -26.05 6.16 -42.40
C ALA A 173 -27.60 6.09 -42.53
N ALA A 174 -28.29 5.94 -41.39
CA ALA A 174 -29.56 6.58 -41.00
C ALA A 174 -30.58 5.61 -40.36
N ALA A 175 -31.22 6.12 -39.31
CA ALA A 175 -31.98 5.44 -38.29
C ALA A 175 -33.48 5.35 -38.59
N THR A 176 -34.14 4.32 -38.02
CA THR A 176 -35.49 4.37 -37.44
C THR A 176 -35.61 3.23 -36.42
N GLY A 177 -36.24 3.52 -35.27
CA GLY A 177 -36.28 2.63 -34.11
C GLY A 177 -37.35 1.56 -34.14
N GLU A 178 -37.19 0.55 -33.28
CA GLU A 178 -38.18 0.08 -32.30
C GLU A 178 -37.58 -1.06 -31.45
N ASP A 179 -38.11 -1.16 -30.24
CA ASP A 179 -37.75 -2.04 -29.13
C ASP A 179 -37.98 -3.53 -29.46
N ALA A 180 -36.91 -4.33 -29.43
CA ALA A 180 -36.97 -5.78 -29.27
C ALA A 180 -35.60 -6.29 -28.80
N GLY A 181 -35.59 -7.01 -27.67
CA GLY A 181 -34.38 -7.54 -27.04
C GLY A 181 -33.46 -8.29 -28.00
N ALA A 182 -32.25 -7.75 -28.18
CA ALA A 182 -31.20 -8.38 -28.96
C ALA A 182 -29.99 -8.64 -28.06
N ALA A 183 -29.70 -9.92 -27.86
CA ALA A 183 -28.41 -10.38 -27.38
C ALA A 183 -27.30 -9.68 -28.20
N LYS A 184 -26.38 -8.99 -27.51
CA LYS A 184 -25.21 -8.36 -28.14
C LYS A 184 -24.54 -9.38 -29.05
N ALA A 185 -24.48 -9.08 -30.34
CA ALA A 185 -23.60 -9.79 -31.27
C ALA A 185 -22.17 -9.71 -30.70
N LYS A 186 -21.57 -10.88 -30.43
CA LYS A 186 -20.25 -11.02 -29.81
C LYS A 186 -19.18 -10.41 -30.73
N GLY A 187 -18.81 -9.15 -30.47
CA GLY A 187 -17.48 -8.65 -30.83
C GLY A 187 -16.40 -9.49 -30.13
N PRO A 188 -15.12 -9.33 -30.51
CA PRO A 188 -14.03 -10.01 -29.81
C PRO A 188 -14.11 -9.70 -28.32
N LYS A 189 -14.13 -10.75 -27.49
CA LYS A 189 -14.18 -10.65 -26.03
C LYS A 189 -13.02 -9.79 -25.54
N ARG A 190 -13.30 -8.89 -24.61
CA ARG A 190 -12.32 -7.97 -24.02
C ARG A 190 -12.20 -8.24 -22.54
N LEU A 191 -10.98 -8.43 -22.07
CA LEU A 191 -10.68 -8.61 -20.67
C LEU A 191 -9.78 -7.47 -20.18
N VAL A 192 -9.85 -7.20 -18.88
CA VAL A 192 -8.87 -6.38 -18.19
C VAL A 192 -8.26 -7.16 -17.03
N ALA A 193 -7.03 -6.87 -16.67
CA ALA A 193 -6.42 -7.45 -15.47
C ALA A 193 -5.72 -6.41 -14.61
N VAL A 194 -5.63 -6.67 -13.31
CA VAL A 194 -4.77 -5.96 -12.38
C VAL A 194 -3.80 -6.96 -11.77
N THR A 195 -2.51 -6.61 -11.77
CA THR A 195 -1.45 -7.41 -11.16
C THR A 195 -0.76 -6.59 -10.06
N ALA A 196 -0.56 -7.18 -8.88
CA ALA A 196 0.02 -6.46 -7.75
C ALA A 196 0.64 -7.43 -6.73
N CYS A 197 1.96 -7.36 -6.51
CA CYS A 197 2.63 -8.10 -5.44
C CYS A 197 3.24 -7.14 -4.41
N PRO A 198 3.45 -7.55 -3.14
CA PRO A 198 3.95 -6.69 -2.08
C PRO A 198 5.23 -5.94 -2.46
N THR A 199 6.16 -6.60 -3.15
CA THR A 199 7.40 -5.97 -3.62
C THR A 199 7.22 -5.20 -4.92
N GLY A 200 6.29 -5.64 -5.78
CA GLY A 200 5.96 -5.00 -7.04
C GLY A 200 7.08 -5.04 -8.09
N ILE A 201 8.03 -5.98 -8.03
CA ILE A 201 9.23 -5.98 -8.90
C ILE A 201 9.17 -7.05 -9.98
N ALA A 202 9.20 -8.33 -9.62
CA ALA A 202 9.26 -9.41 -10.60
C ALA A 202 7.87 -10.00 -10.84
N HIS A 203 7.23 -10.52 -9.79
CA HIS A 203 5.98 -11.27 -9.91
C HIS A 203 4.84 -10.44 -10.52
N THR A 204 4.74 -9.14 -10.20
CA THR A 204 3.73 -8.25 -10.81
C THR A 204 3.85 -8.20 -12.34
N TYR A 205 5.05 -7.93 -12.86
CA TYR A 205 5.23 -7.82 -14.31
C TYR A 205 5.28 -9.19 -14.99
N MET A 206 5.75 -10.23 -14.31
CA MET A 206 5.69 -11.60 -14.81
C MET A 206 4.25 -12.09 -14.97
N ALA A 207 3.39 -11.87 -13.97
CA ALA A 207 1.97 -12.21 -14.08
C ALA A 207 1.29 -11.44 -15.20
N ALA A 208 1.63 -10.15 -15.37
CA ALA A 208 1.09 -9.35 -16.47
C ALA A 208 1.53 -9.88 -17.84
N ASP A 209 2.83 -10.13 -18.03
CA ASP A 209 3.38 -10.69 -19.27
C ASP A 209 2.74 -12.07 -19.57
N SER A 210 2.61 -12.93 -18.56
CA SER A 210 2.01 -14.27 -18.68
C SER A 210 0.53 -14.22 -19.06
N LEU A 211 -0.27 -13.36 -18.42
CA LEU A 211 -1.69 -13.20 -18.74
C LEU A 211 -1.90 -12.61 -20.14
N VAL A 212 -1.08 -11.65 -20.56
CA VAL A 212 -1.13 -11.08 -21.93
C VAL A 212 -0.77 -12.13 -22.97
N ALA A 213 0.25 -12.96 -22.71
CA ALA A 213 0.61 -14.05 -23.59
C ALA A 213 -0.54 -15.06 -23.74
N ALA A 214 -1.12 -15.52 -22.63
CA ALA A 214 -2.25 -16.45 -22.60
C ALA A 214 -3.49 -15.91 -23.33
N ALA A 215 -3.86 -14.64 -23.10
CA ALA A 215 -5.00 -14.02 -23.76
C ALA A 215 -4.81 -13.91 -25.28
N LYS A 216 -3.57 -13.63 -25.72
CA LYS A 216 -3.23 -13.55 -27.14
C LYS A 216 -3.37 -14.90 -27.84
N GLU A 217 -3.03 -16.00 -27.19
CA GLU A 217 -3.17 -17.37 -27.75
C GLU A 217 -4.63 -17.74 -28.04
N VAL A 218 -5.57 -17.27 -27.21
CA VAL A 218 -7.01 -17.51 -27.39
C VAL A 218 -7.73 -16.39 -28.15
N GLY A 219 -6.99 -15.43 -28.72
CA GLY A 219 -7.55 -14.35 -29.55
C GLY A 219 -8.36 -13.30 -28.78
N VAL A 220 -8.08 -13.11 -27.50
CA VAL A 220 -8.78 -12.17 -26.59
C VAL A 220 -7.92 -10.92 -26.37
N ASP A 221 -8.56 -9.75 -26.46
CA ASP A 221 -7.89 -8.49 -26.12
C ASP A 221 -7.83 -8.34 -24.60
N LEU A 222 -6.62 -8.41 -24.03
CA LEU A 222 -6.37 -8.24 -22.60
C LEU A 222 -5.46 -7.03 -22.35
N GLN A 223 -5.95 -6.07 -21.57
CA GLN A 223 -5.14 -4.98 -21.06
C GLN A 223 -4.86 -5.15 -19.57
N VAL A 224 -3.60 -4.97 -19.16
CA VAL A 224 -3.17 -5.21 -17.78
C VAL A 224 -2.69 -3.92 -17.12
N GLU A 225 -3.27 -3.62 -15.96
CA GLU A 225 -2.78 -2.62 -15.01
C GLU A 225 -1.75 -3.26 -14.07
N THR A 226 -0.47 -2.89 -14.20
CA THR A 226 0.56 -3.30 -13.23
C THR A 226 0.62 -2.30 -12.08
N GLN A 227 0.25 -2.71 -10.87
CA GLN A 227 0.41 -1.92 -9.65
C GLN A 227 1.69 -2.33 -8.92
N GLY A 228 2.83 -2.03 -9.57
CA GLY A 228 4.16 -2.43 -9.12
C GLY A 228 4.97 -1.30 -8.47
N SER A 229 6.21 -1.64 -8.11
CA SER A 229 7.21 -0.74 -7.52
C SER A 229 7.58 0.44 -8.43
N SER A 230 7.41 0.31 -9.75
CA SER A 230 7.69 1.41 -10.69
C SER A 230 6.51 2.38 -10.86
N GLY A 231 5.51 2.30 -9.96
CA GLY A 231 4.25 3.04 -10.05
C GLY A 231 3.20 2.29 -10.87
N ALA A 232 1.93 2.69 -10.68
CA ALA A 232 0.79 2.16 -11.43
C ALA A 232 0.44 3.06 -12.61
N LYS A 233 0.25 2.47 -13.80
CA LYS A 233 -0.38 3.16 -14.92
C LYS A 233 -1.82 2.67 -15.01
N ALA A 234 -2.75 3.47 -14.49
CA ALA A 234 -4.17 3.18 -14.50
C ALA A 234 -4.69 2.88 -15.93
N LEU A 235 -5.55 1.87 -16.06
CA LEU A 235 -6.30 1.62 -17.30
C LEU A 235 -7.29 2.76 -17.57
N ASP A 236 -7.52 3.04 -18.84
CA ASP A 236 -8.51 4.04 -19.27
C ASP A 236 -9.93 3.61 -18.87
N PRO A 237 -10.75 4.49 -18.26
CA PRO A 237 -12.14 4.16 -17.92
C PRO A 237 -12.96 3.60 -19.09
N ALA A 238 -12.69 4.04 -20.33
CA ALA A 238 -13.37 3.52 -21.51
C ALA A 238 -12.99 2.06 -21.81
N VAL A 239 -11.75 1.64 -21.47
CA VAL A 239 -11.30 0.25 -21.60
C VAL A 239 -11.98 -0.62 -20.55
N ILE A 240 -12.07 -0.14 -19.31
CA ILE A 240 -12.73 -0.86 -18.21
C ILE A 240 -14.23 -1.04 -18.53
N ALA A 241 -14.90 0.02 -18.97
CA ALA A 241 -16.33 -0.02 -19.33
C ALA A 241 -16.64 -0.94 -20.52
N ALA A 242 -15.66 -1.14 -21.42
CA ALA A 242 -15.81 -2.01 -22.59
C ALA A 242 -15.42 -3.47 -22.34
N ALA A 243 -14.91 -3.81 -21.16
CA ALA A 243 -14.45 -5.15 -20.83
C ALA A 243 -15.58 -6.03 -20.29
N ASP A 244 -15.51 -7.32 -20.60
CA ASP A 244 -16.53 -8.31 -20.26
C ASP A 244 -16.30 -8.95 -18.87
N ALA A 245 -15.05 -9.01 -18.41
CA ALA A 245 -14.65 -9.46 -17.07
C ALA A 245 -13.28 -8.89 -16.68
N VAL A 246 -12.96 -8.98 -15.38
CA VAL A 246 -11.69 -8.53 -14.81
C VAL A 246 -10.94 -9.67 -14.09
N ILE A 247 -9.63 -9.72 -14.26
CA ILE A 247 -8.73 -10.63 -13.54
C ILE A 247 -7.94 -9.84 -12.49
N PHE A 248 -8.06 -10.19 -11.22
CA PHE A 248 -7.18 -9.71 -10.16
C PHE A 248 -6.18 -10.81 -9.81
N ALA A 249 -4.96 -10.68 -10.33
CA ALA A 249 -3.82 -11.53 -9.97
C ALA A 249 -2.96 -10.77 -8.95
N VAL A 250 -3.39 -10.78 -7.68
CA VAL A 250 -2.88 -9.87 -6.65
C VAL A 250 -2.63 -10.57 -5.31
N ASP A 251 -1.54 -10.17 -4.65
CA ASP A 251 -1.17 -10.58 -3.28
C ASP A 251 -1.38 -9.43 -2.28
N VAL A 252 -1.76 -8.25 -2.79
CA VAL A 252 -2.16 -7.03 -2.04
C VAL A 252 -3.44 -6.49 -2.68
N ASP A 253 -4.29 -5.81 -1.91
CA ASP A 253 -5.59 -5.36 -2.46
C ASP A 253 -5.40 -4.37 -3.63
N VAL A 254 -6.37 -4.39 -4.55
CA VAL A 254 -6.35 -3.57 -5.77
C VAL A 254 -6.60 -2.11 -5.41
N ARG A 255 -5.70 -1.21 -5.78
CA ARG A 255 -5.94 0.23 -5.66
C ARG A 255 -6.93 0.68 -6.72
N GLY A 256 -7.93 1.48 -6.33
CA GLY A 256 -8.95 1.96 -7.27
C GLY A 256 -9.90 0.86 -7.73
N LYS A 257 -10.19 -0.12 -6.87
CA LYS A 257 -11.01 -1.32 -7.16
C LYS A 257 -12.44 -0.96 -7.54
N GLU A 258 -12.94 0.16 -7.02
CA GLU A 258 -14.25 0.74 -7.30
C GLU A 258 -14.51 1.02 -8.78
N ARG A 259 -13.45 1.27 -9.56
CA ARG A 259 -13.55 1.47 -11.02
C ARG A 259 -14.03 0.21 -11.76
N PHE A 260 -13.89 -0.96 -11.14
CA PHE A 260 -14.28 -2.26 -11.71
C PHE A 260 -15.63 -2.76 -11.15
N ALA A 261 -16.36 -1.92 -10.40
CA ALA A 261 -17.62 -2.29 -9.74
C ALA A 261 -18.64 -2.93 -10.70
N GLY A 262 -19.24 -4.05 -10.26
CA GLY A 262 -20.22 -4.81 -11.03
C GLY A 262 -19.64 -5.75 -12.09
N MET A 263 -18.36 -5.68 -12.42
CA MET A 263 -17.74 -6.58 -13.39
C MET A 263 -17.59 -8.00 -12.83
N PRO A 264 -17.82 -9.06 -13.62
CA PRO A 264 -17.43 -10.42 -13.26
C PRO A 264 -15.92 -10.47 -12.97
N VAL A 265 -15.52 -11.10 -11.87
CA VAL A 265 -14.13 -11.05 -11.39
C VAL A 265 -13.57 -12.43 -11.07
N ILE A 266 -12.35 -12.69 -11.55
CA ILE A 266 -11.51 -13.81 -11.11
C ILE A 266 -10.41 -13.23 -10.22
N ASN A 267 -10.39 -13.60 -8.95
CA ASN A 267 -9.41 -13.12 -7.99
C ASN A 267 -8.52 -14.27 -7.49
N ALA A 268 -7.20 -14.11 -7.63
CA ALA A 268 -6.23 -15.11 -7.19
C ALA A 268 -4.86 -14.46 -6.85
N PRO A 269 -3.98 -15.17 -6.11
CA PRO A 269 -2.61 -14.74 -5.87
C PRO A 269 -1.84 -14.46 -7.16
N VAL A 270 -0.87 -13.54 -7.12
CA VAL A 270 -0.04 -13.16 -8.29
C VAL A 270 0.65 -14.38 -8.89
N LYS A 271 1.08 -15.31 -8.03
CA LYS A 271 1.72 -16.57 -8.42
C LYS A 271 0.85 -17.38 -9.40
N ARG A 272 -0.47 -17.42 -9.19
CA ARG A 272 -1.39 -18.12 -10.10
C ARG A 272 -1.43 -17.47 -11.48
N GLY A 273 -1.31 -16.14 -11.55
CA GLY A 273 -1.19 -15.41 -12.82
C GLY A 273 0.12 -15.70 -13.57
N ILE A 274 1.12 -16.31 -12.92
CA ILE A 274 2.38 -16.74 -13.54
C ILE A 274 2.31 -18.22 -13.92
N ASP A 275 1.85 -19.06 -12.99
CA ASP A 275 1.89 -20.52 -13.11
C ASP A 275 0.72 -21.08 -13.92
N GLU A 276 -0.45 -20.41 -13.89
CA GLU A 276 -1.69 -20.87 -14.51
C GLU A 276 -2.45 -19.76 -15.28
N PRO A 277 -1.76 -18.93 -16.11
CA PRO A 277 -2.38 -17.78 -16.78
C PRO A 277 -3.52 -18.18 -17.73
N ASP A 278 -3.39 -19.30 -18.45
CA ASP A 278 -4.40 -19.79 -19.39
C ASP A 278 -5.71 -20.14 -18.69
N LYS A 279 -5.63 -20.76 -17.51
CA LYS A 279 -6.80 -21.10 -16.70
C LYS A 279 -7.49 -19.84 -16.20
N MET A 280 -6.72 -18.85 -15.75
CA MET A 280 -7.30 -17.58 -15.27
C MET A 280 -7.99 -16.81 -16.40
N VAL A 281 -7.43 -16.81 -17.61
CA VAL A 281 -8.06 -16.23 -18.80
C VAL A 281 -9.34 -16.99 -19.17
N ALA A 282 -9.30 -18.33 -19.20
CA ALA A 282 -10.47 -19.16 -19.50
C ALA A 282 -11.59 -18.98 -18.45
N GLU A 283 -11.25 -18.94 -17.17
CA GLU A 283 -12.18 -18.65 -16.06
C GLU A 283 -12.84 -17.28 -16.22
N ALA A 284 -12.06 -16.25 -16.61
CA ALA A 284 -12.60 -14.91 -16.83
C ALA A 284 -13.56 -14.86 -18.03
N LEU A 285 -13.24 -15.55 -19.12
CA LEU A 285 -14.13 -15.67 -20.28
C LEU A 285 -15.43 -16.42 -19.94
N ALA A 286 -15.34 -17.46 -19.12
CA ALA A 286 -16.51 -18.19 -18.64
C ALA A 286 -17.36 -17.33 -17.69
N ALA A 287 -16.72 -16.59 -16.78
CA ALA A 287 -17.39 -15.67 -15.86
C ALA A 287 -18.10 -14.53 -16.60
N ALA A 288 -17.53 -14.05 -17.71
CA ALA A 288 -18.15 -13.03 -18.56
C ALA A 288 -19.51 -13.45 -19.13
N ASP A 289 -19.71 -14.75 -19.41
CA ASP A 289 -20.98 -15.28 -19.93
C ASP A 289 -21.91 -15.81 -18.83
N ASN A 290 -21.50 -15.79 -17.55
CA ASN A 290 -22.26 -16.35 -16.43
C ASN A 290 -23.02 -15.26 -15.63
N PRO A 291 -24.37 -15.26 -15.60
CA PRO A 291 -25.17 -14.30 -14.84
C PRO A 291 -24.91 -14.34 -13.32
N HIS A 292 -24.49 -15.49 -12.80
CA HIS A 292 -24.22 -15.73 -11.37
C HIS A 292 -22.73 -15.68 -11.01
N ALA A 293 -21.88 -15.19 -11.92
CA ALA A 293 -20.46 -15.01 -11.60
C ALA A 293 -20.27 -14.08 -10.40
N HIS A 294 -19.23 -14.33 -9.61
CA HIS A 294 -18.80 -13.40 -8.58
C HIS A 294 -18.41 -12.07 -9.22
N ARG A 295 -18.90 -10.95 -8.67
CA ARG A 295 -18.73 -9.61 -9.21
C ARG A 295 -18.04 -8.70 -8.20
N VAL A 296 -17.34 -7.70 -8.70
CA VAL A 296 -16.80 -6.64 -7.85
C VAL A 296 -17.97 -5.89 -7.18
N PRO A 297 -17.94 -5.63 -5.85
CA PRO A 297 -19.01 -4.92 -5.16
C PRO A 297 -19.33 -3.57 -5.81
N HIS A 298 -20.61 -3.19 -5.83
CA HIS A 298 -21.02 -1.84 -6.21
C HIS A 298 -20.74 -0.85 -5.08
N PHE A 299 -20.13 0.27 -5.45
CA PHE A 299 -20.05 1.48 -4.64
C PHE A 299 -21.17 2.42 -5.13
N GLY A 300 -21.73 3.28 -4.28
CA GLY A 300 -22.95 4.04 -4.60
C GLY A 300 -22.82 4.86 -5.90
N ALA A 301 -23.91 4.98 -6.66
CA ALA A 301 -23.90 5.70 -7.95
C ALA A 301 -23.56 7.20 -7.80
N GLU A 302 -23.87 7.80 -6.65
CA GLU A 302 -23.48 9.18 -6.30
C GLU A 302 -21.97 9.29 -6.06
N GLU A 303 -21.37 8.34 -5.34
CA GLU A 303 -19.91 8.25 -5.12
C GLU A 303 -19.15 8.05 -6.43
N GLN A 304 -19.65 7.21 -7.34
CA GLN A 304 -18.99 6.93 -8.62
C GLN A 304 -19.04 8.12 -9.59
N ALA A 305 -20.13 8.89 -9.57
CA ALA A 305 -20.27 10.09 -10.40
C ALA A 305 -19.40 11.26 -9.90
N GLU A 306 -19.28 11.45 -8.58
CA GLU A 306 -18.37 12.44 -7.99
C GLU A 306 -16.90 12.10 -8.28
N MET A 307 -16.50 10.83 -8.15
CA MET A 307 -15.12 10.41 -8.38
C MET A 307 -14.69 10.49 -9.86
N ALA A 308 -15.59 10.16 -10.80
CA ALA A 308 -15.30 10.26 -12.24
C ALA A 308 -15.21 11.73 -12.74
N ALA A 309 -15.95 12.64 -12.10
CA ALA A 309 -15.86 14.08 -12.35
C ALA A 309 -14.57 14.69 -11.76
N GLU A 310 -14.09 14.18 -10.62
CA GLU A 310 -12.80 14.56 -10.05
C GLU A 310 -11.63 14.18 -10.99
N GLU A 311 -11.55 12.94 -11.49
CA GLU A 311 -10.41 12.48 -12.32
C GLU A 311 -10.21 13.28 -13.62
N LYS A 312 -11.31 13.66 -14.30
CA LYS A 312 -11.23 14.43 -15.57
C LYS A 312 -10.91 15.91 -15.38
N SER A 313 -11.06 16.45 -14.17
CA SER A 313 -10.91 17.88 -13.87
C SER A 313 -9.81 18.18 -12.84
N GLU A 314 -8.94 17.21 -12.53
CA GLU A 314 -7.88 17.41 -11.53
C GLU A 314 -6.86 18.48 -11.97
N HIS A 315 -7.16 19.72 -11.59
CA HIS A 315 -6.25 20.84 -11.64
C HIS A 315 -5.01 20.54 -10.79
N ILE A 316 -3.85 21.11 -11.18
CA ILE A 316 -2.58 20.95 -10.46
C ILE A 316 -2.75 21.29 -8.97
N GLY A 317 -3.58 22.28 -8.65
CA GLY A 317 -3.90 22.65 -7.28
C GLY A 317 -4.60 21.54 -6.47
N THR A 318 -5.51 20.78 -7.08
CA THR A 318 -6.20 19.67 -6.43
C THR A 318 -5.23 18.52 -6.14
N LYS A 319 -4.33 18.20 -7.08
CA LYS A 319 -3.27 17.20 -6.88
C LYS A 319 -2.31 17.59 -5.77
N LEU A 320 -1.90 18.86 -5.74
CA LEU A 320 -1.05 19.39 -4.68
C LEU A 320 -1.75 19.30 -3.31
N LYS A 321 -3.02 19.72 -3.23
CA LYS A 321 -3.83 19.59 -2.01
C LYS A 321 -3.91 18.14 -1.54
N LYS A 322 -4.21 17.19 -2.44
CA LYS A 322 -4.26 15.75 -2.12
C LYS A 322 -2.91 15.28 -1.57
N ALA A 323 -1.79 15.63 -2.22
CA ALA A 323 -0.46 15.24 -1.77
C ALA A 323 -0.11 15.77 -0.36
N LEU A 324 -0.43 17.03 -0.08
CA LEU A 324 -0.22 17.62 1.24
C LEU A 324 -1.08 16.93 2.32
N LEU A 325 -2.36 16.68 2.02
CA LEU A 325 -3.28 16.00 2.95
C LEU A 325 -2.91 14.53 3.20
N THR A 326 -2.37 13.84 2.19
CA THR A 326 -1.79 12.50 2.35
C THR A 326 -0.61 12.56 3.31
N GLY A 327 0.33 13.48 3.08
CA GLY A 327 1.46 13.73 3.98
C GLY A 327 1.05 13.88 5.44
N VAL A 328 0.10 14.78 5.67
CA VAL A 328 -0.46 15.05 7.01
C VAL A 328 -1.09 13.79 7.59
N SER A 329 -1.98 13.11 6.86
CA SER A 329 -2.72 11.95 7.38
C SER A 329 -1.80 10.82 7.83
N TYR A 330 -0.75 10.51 7.05
CA TYR A 330 0.20 9.46 7.41
C TYR A 330 1.24 9.87 8.47
N MET A 331 1.39 11.17 8.74
CA MET A 331 2.21 11.68 9.83
C MET A 331 1.49 11.58 11.19
N ILE A 332 0.16 11.69 11.23
CA ILE A 332 -0.64 11.70 12.48
C ILE A 332 -0.35 10.52 13.42
N PRO A 333 -0.20 9.27 12.97
CA PRO A 333 0.10 8.15 13.88
C PRO A 333 1.41 8.32 14.66
N PHE A 334 2.46 8.88 14.04
CA PHE A 334 3.74 9.16 14.70
C PHE A 334 3.59 10.19 15.82
N VAL A 335 2.71 11.16 15.59
CA VAL A 335 2.39 12.25 16.51
C VAL A 335 1.57 11.74 17.68
N ALA A 336 0.48 11.03 17.39
CA ALA A 336 -0.45 10.55 18.41
C ALA A 336 0.23 9.56 19.37
N GLY A 337 0.93 8.57 18.83
CA GLY A 337 1.69 7.62 19.65
C GLY A 337 2.86 8.28 20.38
N GLY A 338 3.65 9.08 19.67
CA GLY A 338 4.84 9.74 20.23
C GLY A 338 4.51 10.71 21.35
N GLY A 339 3.51 11.56 21.14
CA GLY A 339 3.07 12.53 22.13
C GLY A 339 2.47 11.90 23.39
N LEU A 340 1.70 10.82 23.27
CA LEU A 340 1.16 10.10 24.42
C LEU A 340 2.28 9.41 25.23
N LEU A 341 3.29 8.85 24.56
CA LEU A 341 4.45 8.27 25.23
C LEU A 341 5.29 9.33 25.96
N ILE A 342 5.49 10.51 25.38
CA ILE A 342 6.11 11.65 26.07
C ILE A 342 5.32 12.01 27.32
N ALA A 343 3.99 12.08 27.18
CA ALA A 343 3.11 12.42 28.29
C ALA A 343 3.26 11.37 29.42
N LEU A 344 3.20 10.08 29.12
CA LEU A 344 3.41 9.02 30.11
C LEU A 344 4.83 9.06 30.71
N GLY A 345 5.81 9.47 29.90
CA GLY A 345 7.16 9.77 30.35
C GLY A 345 7.19 10.84 31.44
N PHE A 346 6.44 11.94 31.27
CA PHE A 346 6.29 12.97 32.29
C PHE A 346 5.52 12.50 33.53
N LEU A 347 4.50 11.65 33.35
CA LEU A 347 3.74 11.08 34.47
C LEU A 347 4.63 10.26 35.40
N LEU A 348 5.51 9.41 34.83
CA LEU A 348 6.36 8.50 35.62
C LEU A 348 7.69 9.12 36.05
N GLY A 349 8.32 9.91 35.17
CA GLY A 349 9.66 10.46 35.35
C GLY A 349 9.71 11.94 35.77
N GLY A 350 8.55 12.61 35.83
CA GLY A 350 8.46 14.06 36.04
C GLY A 350 8.85 14.88 34.80
N TYR A 351 8.49 16.17 34.77
CA TYR A 351 8.76 17.05 33.62
C TYR A 351 10.27 17.23 33.32
N ASN A 352 11.09 17.19 34.36
CA ASN A 352 12.54 17.32 34.23
C ASN A 352 13.18 16.08 33.59
N ILE A 353 12.44 14.99 33.35
CA ILE A 353 12.99 13.78 32.69
C ILE A 353 13.64 14.09 31.35
N THR A 354 13.21 15.16 30.66
CA THR A 354 13.82 15.66 29.43
C THR A 354 15.33 15.90 29.53
N ALA A 355 15.83 16.32 30.69
CA ALA A 355 17.26 16.57 30.92
C ALA A 355 18.04 15.32 31.38
N PHE A 356 17.35 14.27 31.83
CA PHE A 356 17.96 13.07 32.42
C PHE A 356 17.81 11.83 31.53
N ALA A 357 16.84 11.80 30.62
CA ALA A 357 16.47 10.59 29.88
C ALA A 357 17.64 9.95 29.13
N ASP A 358 18.46 10.74 28.44
CA ASP A 358 19.59 10.22 27.67
C ASP A 358 20.66 9.60 28.58
N LYS A 359 20.95 10.24 29.71
CA LYS A 359 21.90 9.71 30.70
C LYS A 359 21.38 8.43 31.35
N ILE A 360 20.12 8.45 31.80
CA ILE A 360 19.48 7.27 32.42
C ILE A 360 19.49 6.10 31.44
N LEU A 361 19.15 6.30 30.16
CA LEU A 361 19.12 5.22 29.17
C LEU A 361 20.52 4.72 28.78
N ALA A 362 21.54 5.55 28.88
CA ALA A 362 22.92 5.15 28.60
C ALA A 362 23.57 4.39 29.77
N GLU A 363 23.20 4.71 31.01
CA GLU A 363 23.89 4.21 32.22
C GLU A 363 23.07 3.18 33.02
N ASN A 364 21.75 3.09 32.79
CA ASN A 364 20.84 2.28 33.58
C ASN A 364 20.05 1.25 32.74
N SER A 365 19.50 0.26 33.44
CA SER A 365 18.64 -0.79 32.87
C SER A 365 17.61 -1.24 33.91
N LEU A 366 16.70 -2.16 33.55
CA LEU A 366 15.77 -2.75 34.51
C LEU A 366 16.45 -3.49 35.67
N THR A 367 17.69 -3.94 35.49
CA THR A 367 18.49 -4.60 36.53
C THR A 367 19.47 -3.66 37.23
N ASN A 368 19.63 -2.43 36.72
CA ASN A 368 20.50 -1.38 37.27
C ASN A 368 19.78 -0.03 37.24
N LEU A 369 18.86 0.19 38.19
CA LEU A 369 18.02 1.39 38.21
C LEU A 369 18.82 2.67 38.55
N PRO A 370 18.39 3.86 38.07
CA PRO A 370 19.06 5.12 38.33
C PRO A 370 19.07 5.45 39.83
N THR A 371 20.23 5.84 40.34
CA THR A 371 20.41 6.33 41.72
C THR A 371 20.24 7.85 41.82
N ALA A 372 20.36 8.56 40.71
CA ALA A 372 20.08 9.99 40.58
C ALA A 372 18.99 10.19 39.51
N TYR A 373 17.87 10.78 39.91
CA TYR A 373 16.71 11.01 39.06
C TYR A 373 15.94 12.27 39.50
N PRO A 374 15.05 12.82 38.66
CA PRO A 374 14.23 13.98 39.02
C PRO A 374 13.41 13.74 40.29
N GLU A 375 13.30 14.75 41.17
CA GLU A 375 12.53 14.63 42.43
C GLU A 375 11.07 14.23 42.23
N LEU A 376 10.46 14.65 41.12
CA LEU A 376 9.06 14.37 40.76
C LEU A 376 8.85 12.97 40.14
N ALA A 377 9.92 12.19 39.91
CA ALA A 377 9.79 10.85 39.38
C ALA A 377 9.22 9.88 40.44
N TRP A 378 8.50 8.85 40.00
CA TRP A 378 7.95 7.80 40.87
C TRP A 378 9.03 6.78 41.28
N GLY A 379 10.05 7.28 41.98
CA GLY A 379 11.22 6.52 42.40
C GLY A 379 12.13 6.07 41.24
N PRO A 380 13.11 5.18 41.52
CA PRO A 380 14.11 4.75 40.54
C PRO A 380 13.49 4.05 39.32
N LEU A 381 12.49 3.20 39.55
CA LEU A 381 11.80 2.47 38.47
C LEU A 381 10.94 3.42 37.62
N GLY A 382 10.21 4.33 38.25
CA GLY A 382 9.42 5.36 37.55
C GLY A 382 10.30 6.28 36.72
N ALA A 383 11.48 6.67 37.23
CA ALA A 383 12.46 7.45 36.48
C ALA A 383 12.98 6.70 35.25
N TYR A 384 13.33 5.41 35.38
CA TYR A 384 13.79 4.61 34.25
C TYR A 384 12.70 4.40 33.20
N LEU A 385 11.50 3.95 33.60
CA LEU A 385 10.37 3.77 32.68
C LEU A 385 9.93 5.09 32.06
N GLY A 386 9.93 6.18 32.83
CA GLY A 386 9.67 7.52 32.37
C GLY A 386 10.67 7.97 31.29
N ALA A 387 11.96 7.72 31.50
CA ALA A 387 13.01 7.99 30.50
C ALA A 387 12.80 7.17 29.22
N VAL A 388 12.49 5.88 29.33
CA VAL A 388 12.19 5.00 28.17
C VAL A 388 11.01 5.55 27.37
N LEU A 389 9.87 5.79 28.03
CA LEU A 389 8.65 6.28 27.37
C LEU A 389 8.87 7.66 26.75
N PHE A 390 9.51 8.57 27.48
CA PHE A 390 9.86 9.89 26.96
C PHE A 390 10.74 9.79 25.72
N LYS A 391 11.80 8.97 25.74
CA LYS A 391 12.74 8.88 24.62
C LYS A 391 12.12 8.22 23.39
N ILE A 392 11.34 7.15 23.56
CA ILE A 392 10.59 6.54 22.45
C ILE A 392 9.64 7.58 21.83
N GLY A 393 8.92 8.32 22.68
CA GLY A 393 8.02 9.36 22.22
C GLY A 393 8.73 10.52 21.51
N ALA A 394 9.87 10.98 22.04
CA ALA A 394 10.69 12.03 21.43
C ALA A 394 11.28 11.60 20.08
N LEU A 395 11.76 10.36 19.96
CA LEU A 395 12.21 9.79 18.69
C LEU A 395 11.07 9.70 17.67
N SER A 396 9.87 9.29 18.11
CA SER A 396 8.67 9.27 17.27
C SER A 396 8.30 10.66 16.76
N LEU A 397 8.35 11.71 17.60
CA LEU A 397 8.16 13.09 17.15
C LEU A 397 9.28 13.57 16.22
N GLY A 398 10.50 13.04 16.35
CA GLY A 398 11.59 13.31 15.41
C GLY A 398 11.28 12.87 13.97
N PHE A 399 10.43 11.85 13.79
CA PHE A 399 9.96 11.41 12.47
C PHE A 399 8.82 12.25 11.90
N LEU A 400 8.31 13.26 12.61
CA LEU A 400 7.19 14.08 12.14
C LEU A 400 7.45 14.70 10.76
N VAL A 401 8.53 15.46 10.63
CA VAL A 401 8.88 16.16 9.39
C VAL A 401 9.36 15.18 8.29
N PRO A 402 10.21 14.17 8.59
CA PRO A 402 10.53 13.10 7.64
C PRO A 402 9.31 12.34 7.11
N ALA A 403 8.37 11.95 7.98
CA ALA A 403 7.16 11.25 7.58
C ALA A 403 6.27 12.13 6.71
N LEU A 404 6.03 13.39 7.12
CA LEU A 404 5.30 14.36 6.31
C LEU A 404 5.88 14.47 4.89
N ALA A 405 7.18 14.72 4.78
CA ALA A 405 7.88 14.86 3.51
C ALA A 405 7.84 13.56 2.68
N GLY A 406 8.08 12.42 3.33
CA GLY A 406 8.03 11.09 2.73
C GLY A 406 6.67 10.76 2.13
N TYR A 407 5.59 11.06 2.86
CA TYR A 407 4.23 10.76 2.41
C TYR A 407 3.68 11.79 1.42
N ILE A 408 4.17 13.04 1.43
CA ILE A 408 3.96 13.99 0.33
C ILE A 408 4.61 13.45 -0.95
N ALA A 409 5.88 13.02 -0.86
CA ALA A 409 6.60 12.47 -2.00
C ALA A 409 5.95 11.19 -2.52
N TYR A 410 5.48 10.33 -1.61
CA TYR A 410 4.68 9.13 -1.93
C TYR A 410 3.40 9.47 -2.67
N ALA A 411 2.67 10.51 -2.24
CA ALA A 411 1.44 10.90 -2.91
C ALA A 411 1.66 11.38 -4.36
N ILE A 412 2.87 11.83 -4.69
CA ILE A 412 3.24 12.30 -6.03
C ILE A 412 3.85 11.18 -6.89
N ALA A 413 4.76 10.39 -6.32
CA ALA A 413 5.60 9.43 -7.04
C ALA A 413 5.38 7.97 -6.65
N ASP A 414 4.38 7.68 -5.80
CA ASP A 414 4.14 6.37 -5.19
C ASP A 414 5.35 5.88 -4.36
N ARG A 415 5.48 4.58 -4.13
CA ARG A 415 6.56 3.95 -3.35
C ARG A 415 7.97 4.49 -3.64
N PRO A 416 8.39 4.72 -4.90
CA PRO A 416 9.70 5.31 -5.20
C PRO A 416 9.97 6.67 -4.54
N GLY A 417 8.93 7.45 -4.24
CA GLY A 417 9.06 8.76 -3.59
C GLY A 417 9.35 8.69 -2.09
N ILE A 418 9.09 7.56 -1.43
CA ILE A 418 9.16 7.44 0.04
C ILE A 418 10.57 7.76 0.54
N ALA A 419 11.60 7.03 0.10
CA ALA A 419 12.96 7.22 0.60
C ALA A 419 13.49 8.64 0.33
N PRO A 420 13.40 9.18 -0.91
CA PRO A 420 13.75 10.58 -1.19
C PRO A 420 13.04 11.60 -0.30
N GLY A 421 11.74 11.43 -0.08
CA GLY A 421 10.96 12.35 0.75
C GLY A 421 11.38 12.29 2.21
N PHE A 422 11.59 11.09 2.78
CA PHE A 422 12.08 10.93 4.15
C PHE A 422 13.46 11.58 4.34
N VAL A 423 14.38 11.36 3.40
CA VAL A 423 15.73 11.94 3.44
C VAL A 423 15.67 13.46 3.30
N ALA A 424 14.84 14.00 2.41
CA ALA A 424 14.63 15.44 2.28
C ALA A 424 14.01 16.05 3.54
N GLY A 425 13.04 15.39 4.16
CA GLY A 425 12.45 15.83 5.42
C GLY A 425 13.45 15.80 6.59
N ALA A 426 14.26 14.76 6.70
CA ALA A 426 15.35 14.69 7.69
C ALA A 426 16.39 15.80 7.46
N THR A 427 16.71 16.08 6.19
CA THR A 427 17.59 17.20 5.80
C THR A 427 16.98 18.54 6.24
N ALA A 428 15.68 18.74 6.05
CA ALA A 428 14.99 19.95 6.48
C ALA A 428 15.04 20.14 8.00
N VAL A 429 14.89 19.07 8.78
CA VAL A 429 15.05 19.11 10.26
C VAL A 429 16.49 19.49 10.62
N PHE A 430 17.47 18.82 10.01
CA PHE A 430 18.89 19.09 10.29
C PHE A 430 19.28 20.55 10.00
N MET A 431 18.74 21.15 8.93
CA MET A 431 19.01 22.54 8.57
C MET A 431 18.23 23.57 9.41
N GLY A 432 17.35 23.14 10.32
CA GLY A 432 16.44 24.05 11.04
C GLY A 432 15.34 24.65 10.15
N ALA A 433 15.11 24.10 8.96
CA ALA A 433 14.04 24.54 8.05
C ALA A 433 12.65 24.09 8.53
N GLY A 434 12.60 23.13 9.47
CA GLY A 434 11.37 22.69 10.13
C GLY A 434 10.33 22.11 9.16
N PHE A 435 9.06 22.26 9.50
CA PHE A 435 7.97 21.69 8.71
C PHE A 435 7.86 22.30 7.30
N ILE A 436 8.16 23.59 7.13
CA ILE A 436 8.14 24.27 5.82
C ILE A 436 9.18 23.62 4.91
N GLY A 437 10.39 23.41 5.43
CA GLY A 437 11.43 22.68 4.71
C GLY A 437 11.03 21.25 4.37
N GLY A 438 10.30 20.57 5.27
CA GLY A 438 9.76 19.23 5.00
C GLY A 438 8.73 19.21 3.87
N ILE A 439 7.81 20.16 3.84
CA ILE A 439 6.83 20.29 2.74
C ILE A 439 7.55 20.56 1.41
N VAL A 440 8.42 21.57 1.36
CA VAL A 440 9.17 21.92 0.15
C VAL A 440 10.05 20.75 -0.30
N GLY A 441 10.79 20.14 0.63
CA GLY A 441 11.63 18.98 0.38
C GLY A 441 10.86 17.78 -0.14
N GLY A 442 9.71 17.45 0.47
CA GLY A 442 8.82 16.38 0.04
C GLY A 442 8.23 16.60 -1.36
N LEU A 443 7.83 17.83 -1.67
CA LEU A 443 7.34 18.19 -3.01
C LEU A 443 8.43 18.05 -4.08
N ILE A 444 9.64 18.55 -3.80
CA ILE A 444 10.79 18.43 -4.71
C ILE A 444 11.14 16.94 -4.89
N ALA A 445 11.28 16.20 -3.79
CA ALA A 445 11.60 14.78 -3.81
C ALA A 445 10.57 13.97 -4.61
N GLY A 446 9.28 14.21 -4.37
CA GLY A 446 8.18 13.59 -5.12
C GLY A 446 8.22 13.94 -6.61
N TYR A 447 8.39 15.21 -6.95
CA TYR A 447 8.45 15.62 -8.36
C TYR A 447 9.65 15.03 -9.10
N VAL A 448 10.83 15.03 -8.48
CA VAL A 448 12.04 14.45 -9.07
C VAL A 448 11.89 12.94 -9.21
N ALA A 449 11.42 12.24 -8.17
CA ALA A 449 11.18 10.81 -8.22
C ALA A 449 10.18 10.41 -9.32
N HIS A 450 9.08 11.18 -9.45
CA HIS A 450 8.09 11.00 -10.52
C HIS A 450 8.64 11.31 -11.92
N SER A 451 9.54 12.28 -12.03
CA SER A 451 10.17 12.61 -13.31
C SER A 451 11.10 11.50 -13.79
N ILE A 452 11.86 10.91 -12.87
CA ILE A 452 12.76 9.79 -13.17
C ILE A 452 11.97 8.51 -13.48
N SER A 453 10.84 8.25 -12.80
CA SER A 453 10.03 7.05 -13.03
C SER A 453 9.40 7.01 -14.44
N LYS A 454 9.24 8.15 -15.10
CA LYS A 454 8.73 8.24 -16.48
C LYS A 454 9.76 7.89 -17.55
N LEU A 455 11.04 7.76 -17.19
CA LEU A 455 12.09 7.45 -18.16
C LEU A 455 11.92 6.01 -18.68
N LYS A 456 11.88 5.87 -20.00
CA LYS A 456 11.85 4.55 -20.64
C LYS A 456 13.23 3.92 -20.55
N VAL A 457 13.35 2.91 -19.69
CA VAL A 457 14.62 2.18 -19.47
C VAL A 457 14.59 0.76 -20.03
N ALA A 458 15.77 0.20 -20.29
CA ALA A 458 15.92 -1.18 -20.72
C ALA A 458 15.33 -2.18 -19.71
N ARG A 459 14.91 -3.36 -20.17
CA ARG A 459 14.22 -4.39 -19.35
C ARG A 459 15.00 -4.78 -18.10
N TRP A 460 16.33 -4.88 -18.19
CA TRP A 460 17.19 -5.24 -17.06
C TRP A 460 17.28 -4.14 -15.99
N LEU A 461 17.10 -2.87 -16.37
CA LEU A 461 17.22 -1.73 -15.47
C LEU A 461 15.90 -1.43 -14.72
N ARG A 462 14.77 -1.91 -15.23
CA ARG A 462 13.43 -1.64 -14.67
C ARG A 462 13.31 -1.94 -13.18
N GLY A 463 13.86 -3.08 -12.73
CA GLY A 463 13.83 -3.46 -11.31
C GLY A 463 14.77 -2.60 -10.43
N LEU A 464 15.85 -2.07 -11.01
CA LEU A 464 16.83 -1.24 -10.30
C LEU A 464 16.32 0.20 -10.11
N MET A 465 15.43 0.67 -10.99
CA MET A 465 14.90 2.03 -10.95
C MET A 465 14.28 2.40 -9.60
N PRO A 466 13.24 1.70 -9.09
CA PRO A 466 12.61 2.06 -7.83
C PRO A 466 13.43 1.67 -6.59
N VAL A 467 14.40 0.75 -6.71
CA VAL A 467 15.18 0.23 -5.57
C VAL A 467 16.45 1.05 -5.30
N VAL A 468 17.14 1.48 -6.34
CA VAL A 468 18.45 2.16 -6.22
C VAL A 468 18.45 3.51 -6.91
N VAL A 469 18.07 3.56 -8.19
CA VAL A 469 18.29 4.77 -9.00
C VAL A 469 17.44 5.94 -8.52
N ILE A 470 16.12 5.74 -8.38
CA ILE A 470 15.19 6.79 -7.94
C ILE A 470 15.53 7.21 -6.50
N PRO A 471 15.67 6.29 -5.51
CA PRO A 471 16.07 6.67 -4.16
C PRO A 471 17.37 7.48 -4.12
N LEU A 472 18.40 7.07 -4.87
CA LEU A 472 19.69 7.76 -4.87
C LEU A 472 19.59 9.16 -5.52
N VAL A 473 19.10 9.22 -6.75
CA VAL A 473 19.13 10.46 -7.55
C VAL A 473 18.13 11.48 -7.02
N ALA A 474 16.93 11.05 -6.64
CA ALA A 474 15.93 11.97 -6.10
C ALA A 474 16.31 12.46 -4.70
N SER A 475 16.96 11.64 -3.85
CA SER A 475 17.50 12.12 -2.57
C SER A 475 18.63 13.13 -2.79
N LEU A 476 19.59 12.82 -3.68
CA LEU A 476 20.68 13.72 -4.01
C LEU A 476 20.16 15.06 -4.53
N ALA A 477 19.16 15.04 -5.42
CA ALA A 477 18.57 16.25 -5.96
C ALA A 477 17.79 17.04 -4.89
N ALA A 478 16.87 16.40 -4.17
CA ALA A 478 16.02 17.11 -3.21
C ALA A 478 16.81 17.61 -2.00
N SER A 479 17.60 16.75 -1.35
CA SER A 479 18.43 17.15 -0.22
C SER A 479 19.60 18.03 -0.65
N GLY A 480 20.18 17.82 -1.82
CA GLY A 480 21.22 18.69 -2.37
C GLY A 480 20.69 20.10 -2.63
N LEU A 481 19.49 20.25 -3.21
CA LEU A 481 18.85 21.55 -3.37
C LEU A 481 18.56 22.24 -2.04
N LEU A 482 18.13 21.48 -1.02
CA LEU A 482 17.98 22.01 0.34
C LEU A 482 19.33 22.49 0.89
N PHE A 483 20.38 21.68 0.85
CA PHE A 483 21.68 22.07 1.40
C PHE A 483 22.32 23.26 0.69
N VAL A 484 22.31 23.25 -0.65
CA VAL A 484 23.08 24.22 -1.43
C VAL A 484 22.33 25.54 -1.63
N PHE A 485 21.01 25.51 -1.79
CA PHE A 485 20.26 26.69 -2.23
C PHE A 485 19.12 27.11 -1.32
N LEU A 486 18.29 26.17 -0.83
CA LEU A 486 16.98 26.52 -0.26
C LEU A 486 16.96 26.56 1.26
N GLY A 487 17.59 25.59 1.91
CA GLY A 487 17.35 25.29 3.33
C GLY A 487 17.72 26.43 4.26
N ALA A 488 18.82 27.16 4.01
CA ALA A 488 19.19 28.31 4.82
C ALA A 488 18.17 29.46 4.75
N TYR A 489 17.58 29.71 3.59
CA TYR A 489 16.54 30.74 3.46
C TYR A 489 15.24 30.31 4.13
N ILE A 490 14.85 29.04 3.94
CA ILE A 490 13.66 28.49 4.60
C ILE A 490 13.84 28.50 6.11
N ALA A 491 15.01 28.14 6.64
CA ALA A 491 15.31 28.20 8.06
C ALA A 491 15.15 29.63 8.62
N ARG A 492 15.61 30.67 7.91
CA ARG A 492 15.38 32.06 8.32
C ARG A 492 13.89 32.42 8.37
N VAL A 493 13.11 31.93 7.41
CA VAL A 493 11.64 32.11 7.43
C VAL A 493 11.03 31.40 8.62
N THR A 494 11.45 30.17 8.93
CA THR A 494 10.96 29.40 10.08
C THR A 494 11.31 30.08 11.40
N VAL A 495 12.54 30.59 11.54
CA VAL A 495 12.95 31.37 12.72
C VAL A 495 12.13 32.64 12.84
N GLY A 496 11.99 33.43 11.77
CA GLY A 496 11.20 34.66 11.80
C GLY A 496 9.71 34.42 12.10
N LEU A 497 9.14 33.31 11.61
CA LEU A 497 7.79 32.89 11.96
C LEU A 497 7.68 32.54 13.45
N ASN A 498 8.66 31.80 14.00
CA ASN A 498 8.68 31.50 15.43
C ASN A 498 8.80 32.77 16.27
N GLU A 499 9.70 33.68 15.94
CA GLU A 499 9.84 34.98 16.62
C GLU A 499 8.55 35.79 16.56
N PHE A 500 7.88 35.83 15.41
CA PHE A 500 6.58 36.47 15.24
C PHE A 500 5.54 35.85 16.17
N LEU A 501 5.40 34.51 16.17
CA LEU A 501 4.42 33.79 16.99
C LEU A 501 4.70 33.94 18.50
N SER A 502 5.96 33.85 18.91
CA SER A 502 6.38 34.02 20.31
C SER A 502 6.21 35.47 20.79
N GLY A 503 6.26 36.44 19.87
CA GLY A 503 5.99 37.85 20.16
C GLY A 503 4.50 38.18 20.29
N LEU A 504 3.59 37.28 19.92
CA LEU A 504 2.14 37.51 20.07
C LEU A 504 1.77 37.51 21.55
N THR A 505 1.36 38.68 22.04
CA THR A 505 0.87 38.88 23.40
C THR A 505 -0.47 39.60 23.39
N GLY A 506 -1.21 39.52 24.50
CA GLY A 506 -2.47 40.23 24.70
C GLY A 506 -3.49 39.94 23.58
N ALA A 507 -4.01 41.00 22.96
CA ALA A 507 -5.07 40.90 21.95
C ALA A 507 -4.68 40.07 20.71
N SER A 508 -3.41 40.07 20.33
CA SER A 508 -2.93 39.34 19.14
C SER A 508 -2.91 37.81 19.35
N ALA A 509 -2.56 37.35 20.55
CA ALA A 509 -2.63 35.95 20.94
C ALA A 509 -4.09 35.46 20.98
N ILE A 510 -5.00 36.30 21.49
CA ILE A 510 -6.44 36.01 21.50
C ILE A 510 -6.97 35.87 20.06
N ALA A 511 -6.60 36.79 19.17
CA ALA A 511 -7.00 36.74 17.77
C ALA A 511 -6.50 35.45 17.08
N LEU A 512 -5.25 35.04 17.34
CA LEU A 512 -4.74 33.75 16.86
C LEU A 512 -5.57 32.58 17.40
N GLY A 513 -5.90 32.59 18.69
CA GLY A 513 -6.75 31.58 19.32
C GLY A 513 -8.13 31.48 18.65
N ILE A 514 -8.75 32.61 18.33
CA ILE A 514 -10.03 32.66 17.60
C ILE A 514 -9.88 31.99 16.24
N ILE A 515 -8.86 32.35 15.46
CA ILE A 515 -8.63 31.80 14.12
C ILE A 515 -8.44 30.28 14.19
N LEU A 516 -7.58 29.80 15.09
CA LEU A 516 -7.33 28.37 15.27
C LEU A 516 -8.60 27.63 15.71
N GLY A 517 -9.38 28.23 16.61
CA GLY A 517 -10.65 27.67 17.08
C GLY A 517 -11.70 27.55 15.97
N LEU A 518 -11.81 28.57 15.11
CA LEU A 518 -12.67 28.56 13.93
C LEU A 518 -12.25 27.44 12.95
N MET A 519 -10.95 27.35 12.64
CA MET A 519 -10.42 26.35 11.71
C MET A 519 -10.65 24.93 12.20
N MET A 520 -10.45 24.66 13.50
CA MET A 520 -10.68 23.34 14.07
C MET A 520 -12.13 22.88 13.99
N CYS A 521 -13.09 23.80 14.03
CA CYS A 521 -14.51 23.44 14.04
C CYS A 521 -15.19 23.56 12.68
N PHE A 522 -14.48 24.04 11.65
CA PHE A 522 -15.06 24.36 10.34
C PHE A 522 -15.59 23.13 9.59
N ASP A 523 -14.82 22.05 9.56
CA ASP A 523 -15.13 20.84 8.78
C ASP A 523 -14.97 19.53 9.58
N LEU A 524 -14.98 19.63 10.91
CA LEU A 524 -15.12 18.50 11.84
C LEU A 524 -14.16 17.31 11.60
N GLY A 525 -12.89 17.63 11.30
CA GLY A 525 -11.86 16.63 10.94
C GLY A 525 -11.48 16.62 9.47
N GLY A 526 -12.09 17.51 8.67
CA GLY A 526 -11.75 17.74 7.28
C GLY A 526 -10.42 18.49 7.05
N PRO A 527 -10.16 18.94 5.80
CA PRO A 527 -8.92 19.60 5.41
C PRO A 527 -8.52 20.84 6.25
N VAL A 528 -9.45 21.72 6.61
CA VAL A 528 -9.18 22.97 7.34
C VAL A 528 -8.79 22.66 8.79
N ASN A 529 -9.54 21.77 9.45
CA ASN A 529 -9.17 21.25 10.77
C ASN A 529 -7.78 20.62 10.73
N LYS A 530 -7.52 19.73 9.76
CA LYS A 530 -6.20 19.07 9.61
C LYS A 530 -5.06 20.06 9.39
N VAL A 531 -5.29 21.18 8.70
CA VAL A 531 -4.28 22.24 8.54
C VAL A 531 -3.98 22.91 9.87
N ALA A 532 -4.99 23.31 10.64
CA ALA A 532 -4.80 23.92 11.97
C ALA A 532 -4.10 22.94 12.93
N TYR A 533 -4.52 21.68 12.93
CA TYR A 533 -3.88 20.62 13.71
C TYR A 533 -2.42 20.42 13.31
N SER A 534 -2.15 20.26 12.01
CA SER A 534 -0.77 20.05 11.52
C SER A 534 0.15 21.22 11.85
N PHE A 535 -0.36 22.45 11.75
CA PHE A 535 0.38 23.64 12.15
C PHE A 535 0.76 23.60 13.63
N ALA A 536 -0.19 23.28 14.51
CA ALA A 536 0.07 23.19 15.95
C ALA A 536 1.07 22.09 16.30
N VAL A 537 0.89 20.90 15.73
CA VAL A 537 1.78 19.77 16.01
C VAL A 537 3.19 20.03 15.45
N ALA A 538 3.29 20.57 14.24
CA ALA A 538 4.59 20.93 13.66
C ALA A 538 5.38 21.89 14.55
N GLY A 539 4.68 22.81 15.24
CA GLY A 539 5.29 23.72 16.20
C GLY A 539 5.85 23.03 17.45
N LEU A 540 5.26 21.91 17.90
CA LEU A 540 5.67 21.23 19.13
C LEU A 540 7.15 20.85 19.16
N GLY A 541 7.75 20.49 18.02
CA GLY A 541 9.17 20.17 17.93
C GLY A 541 10.11 21.34 18.24
N THR A 542 9.59 22.57 18.22
CA THR A 542 10.33 23.81 18.54
C THR A 542 9.96 24.41 19.90
N ALA A 543 9.06 23.75 20.62
CA ALA A 543 8.58 24.20 21.91
C ALA A 543 9.66 24.02 22.99
N SER A 544 9.78 25.01 23.87
CA SER A 544 10.70 24.93 25.01
C SER A 544 10.22 25.83 26.14
N ILE A 545 10.88 25.77 27.29
CA ILE A 545 10.56 26.63 28.43
C ILE A 545 10.67 28.12 28.07
N THR A 546 11.61 28.48 27.18
CA THR A 546 11.82 29.85 26.69
C THR A 546 10.97 30.20 25.46
N ASN A 547 10.39 29.19 24.79
CA ASN A 547 9.47 29.36 23.66
C ASN A 547 8.19 28.55 23.89
N GLN A 548 7.25 29.12 24.66
CA GLN A 548 6.01 28.45 25.06
C GLN A 548 4.88 28.57 24.03
N ALA A 549 4.98 29.49 23.06
CA ALA A 549 3.93 29.74 22.08
C ALA A 549 3.45 28.48 21.34
N PRO A 550 4.34 27.54 20.92
CA PRO A 550 3.88 26.30 20.30
C PRO A 550 3.05 25.40 21.23
N TRP A 551 3.36 25.34 22.54
CA TRP A 551 2.52 24.62 23.50
C TRP A 551 1.15 25.29 23.64
N GLN A 552 1.09 26.62 23.60
CA GLN A 552 -0.18 27.36 23.69
C GLN A 552 -1.07 27.17 22.46
N ILE A 553 -0.46 27.23 21.27
CA ILE A 553 -1.12 26.94 20.00
C ILE A 553 -1.69 25.51 20.02
N MET A 554 -0.92 24.52 20.50
CA MET A 554 -1.38 23.14 20.63
C MET A 554 -2.54 23.00 21.60
N ALA A 555 -2.50 23.66 22.76
CA ALA A 555 -3.61 23.64 23.71
C ALA A 555 -4.89 24.25 23.11
N ALA A 556 -4.79 25.40 22.44
CA ALA A 556 -5.93 26.05 21.80
C ALA A 556 -6.57 25.17 20.73
N VAL A 557 -5.75 24.56 19.87
CA VAL A 557 -6.20 23.63 18.82
C VAL A 557 -6.86 22.38 19.43
N MET A 558 -6.24 21.77 20.43
CA MET A 558 -6.77 20.58 21.09
C MET A 558 -8.09 20.89 21.80
N ALA A 559 -8.11 21.93 22.63
CA ALA A 559 -9.31 22.36 23.34
C ALA A 559 -10.47 22.68 22.38
N ALA A 560 -10.20 23.42 21.30
CA ALA A 560 -11.24 23.79 20.33
C ALA A 560 -11.82 22.58 19.60
N GLY A 561 -10.99 21.60 19.18
CA GLY A 561 -11.51 20.41 18.50
C GLY A 561 -12.32 19.46 19.41
N MET A 562 -12.22 19.60 20.73
CA MET A 562 -13.11 18.89 21.68
C MET A 562 -14.53 19.46 21.69
N VAL A 563 -14.70 20.74 21.34
CA VAL A 563 -15.97 21.48 21.52
C VAL A 563 -17.12 20.94 20.66
N PRO A 564 -16.97 20.67 19.34
CA PRO A 564 -18.11 20.29 18.51
C PRO A 564 -18.90 19.08 19.05
N PRO A 565 -18.29 17.92 19.33
CA PRO A 565 -19.02 16.77 19.89
C PRO A 565 -19.56 17.05 21.31
N LEU A 566 -18.84 17.78 22.16
CA LEU A 566 -19.33 18.14 23.51
C LEU A 566 -20.55 19.07 23.44
N ALA A 567 -20.55 20.03 22.53
CA ALA A 567 -21.67 20.96 22.33
C ALA A 567 -22.90 20.21 21.81
N MET A 568 -22.74 19.27 20.89
CA MET A 568 -23.84 18.43 20.40
C MET A 568 -24.36 17.50 21.50
N ALA A 569 -23.46 16.88 22.27
CA ALA A 569 -23.82 16.06 23.42
C ALA A 569 -24.66 16.85 24.43
N LEU A 570 -24.19 18.03 24.83
CA LEU A 570 -24.90 18.92 25.77
C LEU A 570 -26.28 19.35 25.22
N ALA A 571 -26.34 19.75 23.95
CA ALA A 571 -27.58 20.21 23.34
C ALA A 571 -28.62 19.09 23.21
N ALA A 572 -28.21 17.92 22.71
CA ALA A 572 -29.11 16.81 22.38
C ALA A 572 -29.48 15.94 23.58
N THR A 573 -28.63 15.83 24.61
CA THR A 573 -28.87 14.92 25.75
C THR A 573 -29.30 15.62 27.04
N VAL A 574 -28.97 16.90 27.22
CA VAL A 574 -29.25 17.63 28.48
C VAL A 574 -30.21 18.79 28.26
N LEU A 575 -29.90 19.71 27.35
CA LEU A 575 -30.59 21.00 27.27
C LEU A 575 -31.93 20.94 26.56
N ASN A 576 -32.02 20.34 25.38
CA ASN A 576 -33.27 20.34 24.62
C ASN A 576 -33.44 19.14 23.68
N LYS A 577 -33.66 17.96 24.27
CA LYS A 577 -33.85 16.67 23.59
C LYS A 577 -34.87 16.72 22.44
N ARG A 578 -35.94 17.51 22.58
CA ARG A 578 -37.05 17.59 21.60
C ARG A 578 -36.66 18.20 20.25
N LEU A 579 -35.54 18.92 20.17
CA LEU A 579 -35.03 19.48 18.92
C LEU A 579 -34.15 18.51 18.12
N PHE A 580 -33.92 17.32 18.66
CA PHE A 580 -33.03 16.32 18.10
C PHE A 580 -33.78 14.99 17.94
N SER A 581 -33.55 14.33 16.82
CA SER A 581 -34.06 12.97 16.56
C SER A 581 -33.54 11.97 17.58
N LEU A 582 -34.19 10.80 17.69
CA LEU A 582 -33.71 9.73 18.57
C LEU A 582 -32.29 9.29 18.19
N ALA A 583 -31.96 9.22 16.90
CA ALA A 583 -30.62 8.91 16.43
C ALA A 583 -29.60 9.97 16.89
N GLU A 584 -29.91 11.26 16.76
CA GLU A 584 -29.06 12.34 17.27
C GLU A 584 -28.91 12.27 18.81
N GLN A 585 -29.96 11.90 19.55
CA GLN A 585 -29.88 11.75 21.00
C GLN A 585 -28.97 10.58 21.42
N GLU A 586 -29.05 9.43 20.74
CA GLU A 586 -28.16 8.29 21.00
C GLU A 586 -26.72 8.61 20.63
N ASN A 587 -26.49 9.24 19.48
CA ASN A 587 -25.18 9.74 19.08
C ASN A 587 -24.63 10.76 20.08
N GLY A 588 -25.50 11.57 20.69
CA GLY A 588 -25.12 12.56 21.70
C GLY A 588 -24.57 11.96 22.98
N LYS A 589 -25.00 10.74 23.35
CA LYS A 589 -24.43 10.05 24.52
C LYS A 589 -22.98 9.64 24.26
N ALA A 590 -22.70 9.09 23.08
CA ALA A 590 -21.35 8.73 22.66
C ALA A 590 -20.45 9.97 22.48
N ALA A 591 -21.01 11.07 21.99
CA ALA A 591 -20.29 12.31 21.71
C ALA A 591 -19.63 12.93 22.97
N TRP A 592 -20.13 12.67 24.18
CA TRP A 592 -19.45 13.07 25.43
C TRP A 592 -18.03 12.51 25.52
N LEU A 593 -17.88 11.19 25.35
CA LEU A 593 -16.58 10.53 25.46
C LEU A 593 -15.67 10.91 24.28
N LEU A 594 -16.22 10.93 23.07
CA LEU A 594 -15.47 11.31 21.87
C LEU A 594 -14.92 12.72 21.99
N GLY A 595 -15.75 13.68 22.41
CA GLY A 595 -15.33 15.05 22.65
C GLY A 595 -14.32 15.18 23.78
N ALA A 596 -14.51 14.49 24.90
CA ALA A 596 -13.53 14.43 25.99
C ALA A 596 -12.16 13.87 25.53
N SER A 597 -12.16 13.03 24.48
CA SER A 597 -10.96 12.40 23.92
C SER A 597 -10.32 13.19 22.77
N PHE A 598 -10.82 14.39 22.45
CA PHE A 598 -10.39 15.17 21.28
C PHE A 598 -10.64 14.45 19.94
N ILE A 599 -11.79 13.78 19.84
CA ILE A 599 -12.30 13.16 18.61
C ILE A 599 -13.45 14.03 18.08
N THR A 600 -13.11 15.01 17.24
CA THR A 600 -14.05 15.99 16.68
C THR A 600 -15.15 15.33 15.83
N GLU A 601 -14.85 14.19 15.24
CA GLU A 601 -15.71 13.41 14.36
C GLU A 601 -17.02 12.96 15.03
N GLY A 602 -17.08 12.95 16.37
CA GLY A 602 -18.32 12.68 17.11
C GLY A 602 -19.47 13.66 16.80
N ALA A 603 -19.17 14.81 16.17
CA ALA A 603 -20.17 15.77 15.70
C ALA A 603 -20.65 15.53 14.25
N ILE A 604 -19.98 14.68 13.47
CA ILE A 604 -20.32 14.43 12.05
C ILE A 604 -21.78 13.96 11.88
N PRO A 605 -22.32 13.03 12.68
CA PRO A 605 -23.72 12.61 12.51
C PRO A 605 -24.73 13.75 12.66
N PHE A 606 -24.43 14.74 13.51
CA PHE A 606 -25.27 15.92 13.69
C PHE A 606 -25.13 16.89 12.52
N ALA A 607 -23.89 17.11 12.05
CA ALA A 607 -23.62 17.99 10.92
C ALA A 607 -24.14 17.42 9.60
N ALA A 608 -24.14 16.10 9.43
CA ALA A 608 -24.76 15.44 8.27
C ALA A 608 -26.28 15.66 8.27
N ALA A 609 -26.92 15.63 9.44
CA ALA A 609 -28.35 15.91 9.56
C ALA A 609 -28.69 17.40 9.40
N ASP A 610 -27.84 18.30 9.89
CA ASP A 610 -28.12 19.74 9.91
C ASP A 610 -26.87 20.64 9.82
N PRO A 611 -26.18 20.70 8.67
CA PRO A 611 -24.85 21.31 8.55
C PRO A 611 -24.88 22.82 8.79
N LEU A 612 -25.93 23.49 8.30
CA LEU A 612 -26.06 24.96 8.36
C LEU A 612 -26.21 25.51 9.78
N ARG A 613 -26.61 24.67 10.74
CA ARG A 613 -26.75 25.10 12.16
C ARG A 613 -25.65 24.51 13.03
N VAL A 614 -25.24 23.27 12.77
CA VAL A 614 -24.21 22.60 13.59
C VAL A 614 -22.83 23.20 13.36
N ILE A 615 -22.42 23.45 12.11
CA ILE A 615 -21.07 23.94 11.81
C ILE A 615 -20.86 25.37 12.35
N PRO A 616 -21.72 26.37 12.06
CA PRO A 616 -21.52 27.71 12.60
C PRO A 616 -21.57 27.78 14.13
N ALA A 617 -22.43 26.99 14.77
CA ALA A 617 -22.48 26.90 16.23
C ALA A 617 -21.19 26.30 16.81
N SER A 618 -20.66 25.25 16.16
CA SER A 618 -19.39 24.63 16.53
C SER A 618 -18.23 25.60 16.36
N MET A 619 -18.18 26.35 15.26
CA MET A 619 -17.19 27.40 15.02
C MET A 619 -17.24 28.51 16.08
N LEU A 620 -18.43 28.95 16.47
CA LEU A 620 -18.59 29.95 17.53
C LEU A 620 -18.05 29.43 18.88
N GLY A 621 -18.39 28.18 19.23
CA GLY A 621 -17.85 27.53 20.43
C GLY A 621 -16.33 27.38 20.39
N GLY A 622 -15.78 26.91 19.27
CA GLY A 622 -14.34 26.77 19.05
C GLY A 622 -13.60 28.10 19.14
N ALA A 623 -14.14 29.17 18.55
CA ALA A 623 -13.59 30.52 18.63
C ALA A 623 -13.47 31.01 20.08
N VAL A 624 -14.52 30.79 20.89
CA VAL A 624 -14.52 31.14 22.32
C VAL A 624 -13.48 30.31 23.08
N THR A 625 -13.42 29.01 22.85
CA THR A 625 -12.43 28.14 23.50
C THR A 625 -11.00 28.53 23.14
N GLY A 626 -10.71 28.75 21.86
CA GLY A 626 -9.38 29.18 21.41
C GLY A 626 -8.98 30.55 21.98
N ALA A 627 -9.91 31.51 22.02
CA ALA A 627 -9.70 32.81 22.63
C ALA A 627 -9.32 32.70 24.11
N ILE A 628 -10.10 31.95 24.89
CA ILE A 628 -9.87 31.78 26.34
C ILE A 628 -8.56 31.02 26.59
N SER A 629 -8.29 29.96 25.82
CA SER A 629 -7.08 29.14 25.94
C SER A 629 -5.82 29.99 25.74
N MET A 630 -5.77 30.78 24.66
CA MET A 630 -4.64 31.67 24.39
C MET A 630 -4.55 32.84 25.37
N ALA A 631 -5.68 33.41 25.80
CA ALA A 631 -5.70 34.49 26.79
C ALA A 631 -5.13 34.05 28.15
N ALA A 632 -5.45 32.82 28.57
CA ALA A 632 -4.98 32.25 29.83
C ALA A 632 -3.59 31.60 29.74
N GLY A 633 -2.95 31.60 28.56
CA GLY A 633 -1.64 31.00 28.34
C GLY A 633 -1.60 29.50 28.61
N VAL A 634 -2.71 28.80 28.36
CA VAL A 634 -2.81 27.34 28.55
C VAL A 634 -1.85 26.65 27.58
N GLY A 635 -1.03 25.70 28.05
CA GLY A 635 -0.05 25.00 27.23
C GLY A 635 -0.33 23.50 27.16
N SER A 636 -0.12 22.87 26.00
CA SER A 636 -0.20 21.42 25.85
C SER A 636 1.10 20.88 25.27
N LYS A 637 1.74 19.98 26.01
CA LYS A 637 2.93 19.26 25.57
C LYS A 637 2.57 18.01 24.76
N ALA A 638 1.33 17.56 24.87
CA ALA A 638 0.78 16.45 24.10
C ALA A 638 -0.04 16.99 22.90
N PRO A 639 0.07 16.35 21.72
CA PRO A 639 -0.73 16.70 20.55
C PRO A 639 -2.13 16.08 20.56
N HIS A 640 -2.38 15.07 21.41
CA HIS A 640 -3.59 14.27 21.36
C HIS A 640 -3.96 13.70 22.74
N GLY A 641 -5.20 13.23 22.90
CA GLY A 641 -5.71 12.58 24.12
C GLY A 641 -6.71 13.39 24.94
N GLY A 642 -7.00 14.63 24.55
CA GLY A 642 -8.03 15.46 25.16
C GLY A 642 -7.85 15.65 26.67
N ILE A 643 -8.91 15.43 27.46
CA ILE A 643 -8.85 15.60 28.91
C ILE A 643 -8.01 14.51 29.61
N PHE A 644 -7.80 13.36 28.96
CA PHE A 644 -7.09 12.23 29.54
C PHE A 644 -5.57 12.45 29.64
N VAL A 645 -5.04 13.46 28.95
CA VAL A 645 -3.64 13.88 29.05
C VAL A 645 -3.46 15.11 29.95
N PHE A 646 -4.30 15.26 30.99
CA PHE A 646 -4.27 16.39 31.93
C PHE A 646 -2.88 16.66 32.53
N PHE A 647 -2.07 15.62 32.74
CA PHE A 647 -0.70 15.69 33.26
C PHE A 647 0.33 16.22 32.25
N ALA A 648 -0.07 16.52 31.01
CA ALA A 648 0.74 17.16 29.98
C ALA A 648 0.22 18.56 29.61
N ILE A 649 -0.77 19.06 30.35
CA ILE A 649 -1.42 20.36 30.14
C ILE A 649 -1.04 21.32 31.28
N ASP A 650 -0.43 22.44 30.91
CA ASP A 650 -0.17 23.55 31.82
C ASP A 650 -1.45 24.37 32.01
N SER A 651 -1.70 24.90 33.21
CA SER A 651 -2.93 25.64 33.53
C SER A 651 -4.21 24.85 33.24
N PHE A 652 -4.24 23.56 33.61
CA PHE A 652 -5.32 22.62 33.31
C PHE A 652 -6.73 23.12 33.71
N LEU A 653 -6.85 23.88 34.81
CA LEU A 653 -8.14 24.47 35.18
C LEU A 653 -8.68 25.41 34.09
N TRP A 654 -7.81 26.27 33.53
CA TRP A 654 -8.18 27.17 32.43
C TRP A 654 -8.45 26.42 31.13
N PHE A 655 -7.76 25.30 30.88
CA PHE A 655 -8.10 24.39 29.78
C PHE A 655 -9.55 23.89 29.88
N CYS A 656 -9.94 23.39 31.05
CA CYS A 656 -11.31 22.93 31.32
C CYS A 656 -12.34 24.07 31.21
N ILE A 657 -12.02 25.26 31.73
CA ILE A 657 -12.90 26.44 31.63
C ILE A 657 -13.09 26.85 30.16
N ALA A 658 -12.03 26.89 29.36
CA ALA A 658 -12.10 27.24 27.95
C ALA A 658 -13.01 26.28 27.17
N ILE A 659 -12.87 24.96 27.41
CA ILE A 659 -13.70 23.94 26.77
C ILE A 659 -15.15 24.05 27.23
N ALA A 660 -15.39 24.20 28.53
CA ALA A 660 -16.74 24.33 29.08
C ALA A 660 -17.46 25.57 28.52
N ALA A 661 -16.78 26.71 28.47
CA ALA A 661 -17.33 27.94 27.91
C ALA A 661 -17.70 27.79 26.43
N GLY A 662 -16.80 27.26 25.59
CA GLY A 662 -17.10 27.03 24.18
C GLY A 662 -18.20 25.97 23.96
N THR A 663 -18.21 24.91 24.77
CA THR A 663 -19.26 23.88 24.75
C THR A 663 -20.64 24.48 25.03
N VAL A 664 -20.73 25.31 26.07
CA VAL A 664 -21.97 26.01 26.44
C VAL A 664 -22.40 26.96 25.32
N VAL A 665 -21.49 27.78 24.81
CA VAL A 665 -21.78 28.71 23.71
C VAL A 665 -22.26 27.97 22.46
N GLY A 666 -21.55 26.91 22.05
CA GLY A 666 -21.92 26.09 20.89
C GLY A 666 -23.28 25.40 21.08
N ALA A 667 -23.56 24.85 22.26
CA ALA A 667 -24.82 24.20 22.55
C ALA A 667 -26.01 25.18 22.53
N PHE A 668 -25.86 26.37 23.12
CA PHE A 668 -26.90 27.40 23.05
C PHE A 668 -27.07 27.95 21.63
N ALA A 669 -25.99 28.13 20.88
CA ALA A 669 -26.04 28.58 19.50
C ALA A 669 -26.81 27.60 18.62
N VAL A 670 -26.50 26.29 18.67
CA VAL A 670 -27.21 25.30 17.86
C VAL A 670 -28.69 25.20 18.24
N ILE A 671 -29.02 25.28 19.55
CA ILE A 671 -30.41 25.29 20.01
C ILE A 671 -31.15 26.53 19.50
N GLY A 672 -30.53 27.72 19.60
CA GLY A 672 -31.10 28.96 19.10
C GLY A 672 -31.37 28.90 17.59
N LEU A 673 -30.39 28.45 16.82
CA LEU A 673 -30.48 28.30 15.37
C LEU A 673 -31.55 27.26 14.96
N LYS A 674 -31.64 26.11 15.66
CA LYS A 674 -32.68 25.11 15.39
C LYS A 674 -34.08 25.60 15.78
N ARG A 675 -34.24 26.36 16.87
CA ARG A 675 -35.54 26.93 17.28
C ARG A 675 -36.11 27.93 16.28
N TRP A 676 -35.25 28.67 15.58
CA TRP A 676 -35.69 29.64 14.56
C TRP A 676 -36.09 28.99 13.23
N ALA A 677 -35.56 27.81 12.91
CA ALA A 677 -35.83 27.11 11.65
C ALA A 677 -36.90 26.00 11.77
N VAL A 678 -37.02 25.33 12.92
CA VAL A 678 -37.96 24.23 13.13
C VAL A 678 -39.31 24.77 13.62
N LYS A 679 -40.20 25.09 12.68
CA LYS A 679 -41.62 25.42 12.98
C LYS A 679 -42.54 24.20 13.08
N LYS A 680 -42.03 22.97 12.93
CA LYS A 680 -42.81 21.74 13.10
C LYS A 680 -42.08 20.74 14.01
N PRO A 681 -42.73 20.20 15.07
CA PRO A 681 -42.15 19.12 15.86
C PRO A 681 -41.89 17.90 14.96
N VAL A 682 -40.76 17.23 15.16
CA VAL A 682 -40.54 15.88 14.63
C VAL A 682 -41.56 14.96 15.31
N ASP A 683 -42.31 14.19 14.53
CA ASP A 683 -43.35 13.29 15.02
C ASP A 683 -42.77 12.34 16.09
N THR A 684 -43.18 12.54 17.33
CA THR A 684 -43.01 11.53 18.38
C THR A 684 -43.86 10.34 17.99
N VAL A 685 -43.21 9.23 17.62
CA VAL A 685 -43.87 7.94 17.42
C VAL A 685 -44.73 7.64 18.65
N GLU A 686 -46.05 7.60 18.47
CA GLU A 686 -46.99 7.17 19.49
C GLU A 686 -46.59 5.78 19.98
N THR A 687 -46.30 5.67 21.27
CA THR A 687 -46.19 4.39 21.94
C THR A 687 -47.56 3.72 21.91
N VAL A 688 -47.73 2.72 21.04
CA VAL A 688 -48.90 1.85 21.07
C VAL A 688 -48.91 1.14 22.43
N PRO A 689 -49.98 1.26 23.25
CA PRO A 689 -50.07 0.53 24.49
C PRO A 689 -50.19 -0.97 24.17
N VAL A 690 -49.29 -1.77 24.72
CA VAL A 690 -49.43 -3.23 24.72
C VAL A 690 -50.62 -3.55 25.63
N ALA A 691 -51.70 -4.05 25.04
CA ALA A 691 -52.87 -4.52 25.78
C ALA A 691 -52.47 -5.69 26.68
N ALA A 692 -52.98 -5.64 27.92
CA ALA A 692 -52.67 -6.53 29.04
C ALA A 692 -53.07 -8.00 28.82
#